data_AF-A0A355WA07-F1
#
_entry.id   AF-A0A355WA07-F1
#
_cell.length_a   1.000
_cell.length_b   1.000
_cell.length_c   1.000
_cell.angle_alpha   90.00
_cell.angle_beta   90.00
_cell.angle_gamma   90.00
#
_symmetry.space_group_name_H-M   'P 1'
#
loop_
_entity.id
_entity.type
_entity.pdbx_description
1 polymer ?
#
loop_
_entity_poly.entity_id
_entity_poly.type
_entity_poly.pdbx_seq_one_letter_code
_entity_poly.pdbx_strand_id
1 'polypeptide(L)'
;MPYQITFISVSDSGLRYLDEVLGTFSKEDFCQTFKAGVEIKTFFVGEDKDFSNIFSSFEEAILSSNILLLDLMGAGSAVSENIEKIVEKFHGNLVLIGSGSEYLRSRIRLGSFSINSVKKMMKSKKNKKTSFDMEKMLDRMETIGKLAPLGPLKDMRNMILLGKFWRYAGFENIKNMLLLLCSDYGKIKGLPKPGELIDYSRYVLFDPEKLQGFKNLAELQDKFGWDKNKKTIGILFHSFNYPNYSFGILSKVIKYLKKKYNVVPFGISFGSDKFKKINRIIDEGLRLELVWNFLPFRFGAGPMGGDPEAGLNIFRRFNVPVLHPFFLGKRKITDWEEKLTSLGPMEVIIQIMLPELDGVIETIPIAALGDKPYSEKNDLKELSLITHRFDKLTARSETWINLRNKNNKKKKIAFILYNYPPGEGNVGGGSFLDTFKSVERITSSMKDAGYSCEQISSLKLEEIFMNKGVCNSSKWFDKKKIKTRYNLGKYLSRTKNDLHKFMVERIAKDWGEAPGEIMTDTDSFLVPGIIEGNIFVGLQPSRGLFEDPSRLYHDKELSPHHQYLAFYRWLEKEFKADVVIHVGTHGTLEFLPGKESALTNRCFPDYMMGKMAHLYLYYTGNPSEATIAKRRTYACMISYSGPMFKRFRSYGDYVELENMIDEYMEAKELALEKESELLAHITRKVSDMKLVINGDLTVDNISGELIRLKTSLMPAGLHEIGKPFTEKEKESFLSAILCWNRGEIRSLKEIIENEYYALKLYLPGKSKKNMIEKEEQIFKLADSLVNDYFFGEKKLYNQICKKLSHAGRKKIKDTFKYGERSLRLIEDTDEIGGLLNGMDGNYTEARLGGDLIRDPEIFPTGHNIFQFDPRLVPSKTAMERGDRIAKSTIDYYLNNEKKYPESVTVVLWGLETSRTKGETIGQILSYLGVKIKKGSDSWEKKIKITPLKDLGRPRIDCLITICGFFRDMFPNMIDLLDEIFEAVSLLDESEKDNYIRKHSKKNYENLKATMDETSAFKLSSARMFGPPEGEYGTGITTMVGAGTWKEEIEIAKAYLTAQKHVYTRSQRGQAQESLFKENLKKVDIVSQVRSSVDYSFMDLDHYYEYFGGLVKSVETVKGTKPEMLITDSSSNIIYTDEAKKAIEIGVRTRLLNPEYIKDMLKHRVHGAQEIAKRAENLIGLAATTGRVDSWIFDAIKHTFVDDNEIYDKLIENNRFAAADIIMRLFEAEKRGYWDASDNELEKLR
;
A
#
# COMPACT_ATOMS: atom_id res chain seq x y z
N MET A 1 -58.84 1.12 3.01
CA MET A 1 -57.52 0.66 3.49
C MET A 1 -56.69 1.88 3.82
N PRO A 2 -55.88 1.85 4.89
CA PRO A 2 -54.98 2.95 5.24
C PRO A 2 -53.96 3.18 4.12
N TYR A 3 -53.46 4.41 4.00
CA TYR A 3 -52.43 4.78 3.04
C TYR A 3 -51.07 4.24 3.51
N GLN A 4 -50.53 3.25 2.81
CA GLN A 4 -49.30 2.55 3.22
C GLN A 4 -48.05 3.23 2.66
N ILE A 5 -47.11 3.57 3.55
CA ILE A 5 -45.79 4.10 3.24
C ILE A 5 -44.74 3.10 3.75
N THR A 6 -43.91 2.59 2.86
CA THR A 6 -42.83 1.66 3.23
C THR A 6 -41.47 2.30 3.03
N PHE A 7 -40.64 2.21 4.06
CA PHE A 7 -39.24 2.63 4.06
C PHE A 7 -38.35 1.39 4.07
N ILE A 8 -37.48 1.26 3.07
CA ILE A 8 -36.41 0.26 3.06
C ILE A 8 -35.10 1.03 2.95
N SER A 9 -34.30 1.00 4.00
CA SER A 9 -33.17 1.92 4.12
C SER A 9 -31.96 1.32 4.82
N VAL A 10 -30.78 1.73 4.36
CA VAL A 10 -29.49 1.56 5.05
C VAL A 10 -29.22 2.62 6.11
N SER A 11 -30.07 3.65 6.22
CA SER A 11 -29.90 4.78 7.14
C SER A 11 -30.51 4.45 8.49
N ASP A 12 -29.66 4.11 9.46
CA ASP A 12 -30.12 3.90 10.84
C ASP A 12 -30.65 5.22 11.43
N SER A 13 -30.03 6.35 11.09
CA SER A 13 -30.44 7.66 11.61
C SER A 13 -31.81 8.06 11.10
N GLY A 14 -32.08 7.84 9.80
CA GLY A 14 -33.38 8.15 9.21
C GLY A 14 -34.50 7.35 9.89
N LEU A 15 -34.26 6.05 10.09
CA LEU A 15 -35.21 5.16 10.76
C LEU A 15 -35.40 5.48 12.26
N ARG A 16 -34.33 5.85 12.98
CA ARG A 16 -34.41 6.27 14.38
C ARG A 16 -35.30 7.50 14.56
N TYR A 17 -35.04 8.55 13.79
CA TYR A 17 -35.86 9.76 13.84
C TYR A 17 -37.29 9.51 13.37
N LEU A 18 -37.48 8.57 12.44
CA LEU A 18 -38.81 8.12 12.04
C LEU A 18 -39.56 7.48 13.21
N ASP A 19 -38.94 6.55 13.94
CA ASP A 19 -39.52 5.93 15.14
C ASP A 19 -39.84 6.99 16.23
N GLU A 20 -38.95 7.96 16.46
CA GLU A 20 -39.18 9.09 17.40
C GLU A 20 -40.38 9.95 17.01
N VAL A 21 -40.49 10.32 15.73
CA VAL A 21 -41.60 11.11 15.20
C VAL A 21 -42.91 10.35 15.32
N LEU A 22 -42.94 9.05 15.00
CA LEU A 22 -44.13 8.22 15.13
C LEU A 22 -44.58 8.06 16.58
N GLY A 23 -43.62 7.88 17.50
CA GLY A 23 -43.88 7.89 18.93
C GLY A 23 -44.51 9.20 19.40
N THR A 24 -44.11 10.33 18.82
CA THR A 24 -44.68 11.64 19.15
C THR A 24 -46.06 11.85 18.53
N PHE A 25 -46.23 11.51 17.24
CA PHE A 25 -47.54 11.59 16.56
C PHE A 25 -48.62 10.78 17.29
N SER A 26 -48.22 9.70 17.97
CA SER A 26 -49.14 8.89 18.78
C SER A 26 -49.72 9.63 20.01
N LYS A 27 -49.15 10.78 20.39
CA LYS A 27 -49.50 11.61 21.55
C LYS A 27 -50.08 12.99 21.18
N GLU A 28 -50.12 13.32 19.90
CA GLU A 28 -50.59 14.62 19.39
C GLU A 28 -52.10 14.63 19.11
N ASP A 29 -52.72 15.81 19.05
CA ASP A 29 -54.17 15.98 18.86
C ASP A 29 -54.70 15.35 17.55
N PHE A 30 -53.85 15.25 16.51
CA PHE A 30 -54.19 14.64 15.22
C PHE A 30 -53.94 13.12 15.16
N CYS A 31 -53.59 12.48 16.28
CA CYS A 31 -53.23 11.06 16.37
C CYS A 31 -54.30 10.12 15.80
N GLN A 32 -55.59 10.35 16.13
CA GLN A 32 -56.69 9.51 15.63
C GLN A 32 -56.80 9.56 14.11
N THR A 33 -56.67 10.75 13.52
CA THR A 33 -56.68 10.97 12.07
C THR A 33 -55.49 10.30 11.39
N PHE A 34 -54.30 10.38 12.00
CA PHE A 34 -53.09 9.73 11.46
C PHE A 34 -53.18 8.20 11.53
N LYS A 35 -53.57 7.63 12.69
CA LYS A 35 -53.69 6.18 12.89
C LYS A 35 -54.79 5.53 12.04
N ALA A 36 -55.88 6.23 11.78
CA ALA A 36 -56.96 5.74 10.91
C ALA A 36 -56.60 5.82 9.41
N GLY A 37 -55.66 6.71 9.04
CA GLY A 37 -55.37 7.07 7.66
C GLY A 37 -54.06 6.55 7.08
N VAL A 38 -53.06 6.18 7.91
CA VAL A 38 -51.70 5.85 7.47
C VAL A 38 -51.21 4.54 8.10
N GLU A 39 -50.56 3.71 7.28
CA GLU A 39 -49.77 2.56 7.74
C GLU A 39 -48.30 2.76 7.36
N ILE A 40 -47.36 2.59 8.30
CA ILE A 40 -45.93 2.76 8.05
C ILE A 40 -45.17 1.47 8.33
N LYS A 41 -44.51 0.95 7.29
CA LYS A 41 -43.61 -0.21 7.37
C LYS A 41 -42.17 0.27 7.19
N THR A 42 -41.26 -0.31 7.98
CA THR A 42 -39.84 0.07 8.00
C THR A 42 -38.98 -1.18 7.96
N PHE A 43 -37.92 -1.15 7.16
CA PHE A 43 -36.94 -2.22 7.09
C PHE A 43 -35.54 -1.63 7.01
N PHE A 44 -34.67 -2.07 7.92
CA PHE A 44 -33.25 -1.73 7.90
C PHE A 44 -32.46 -2.78 7.11
N VAL A 45 -31.71 -2.33 6.10
CA VAL A 45 -30.91 -3.20 5.20
C VAL A 45 -29.42 -2.84 5.19
N GLY A 46 -28.94 -2.18 6.25
CA GLY A 46 -27.56 -1.68 6.34
C GLY A 46 -26.52 -2.71 6.84
N GLU A 47 -26.95 -3.84 7.40
CA GLU A 47 -26.09 -4.94 7.84
C GLU A 47 -26.05 -6.06 6.79
N ASP A 48 -24.89 -6.72 6.60
CA ASP A 48 -24.75 -7.94 5.79
C ASP A 48 -25.35 -9.14 6.53
N LYS A 49 -26.68 -9.13 6.68
CA LYS A 49 -27.46 -10.23 7.23
C LYS A 49 -28.03 -11.09 6.12
N ASP A 50 -28.30 -12.36 6.43
CA ASP A 50 -29.14 -13.17 5.57
C ASP A 50 -30.60 -12.72 5.72
N PHE A 51 -31.16 -12.15 4.65
CA PHE A 51 -32.54 -11.67 4.59
C PHE A 51 -33.52 -12.76 4.12
N SER A 52 -33.05 -13.99 3.87
CA SER A 52 -33.87 -15.12 3.41
C SER A 52 -35.13 -15.33 4.26
N ASN A 53 -35.00 -15.26 5.58
CA ASN A 53 -36.08 -15.50 6.55
C ASN A 53 -37.15 -14.41 6.60
N ILE A 54 -36.86 -13.20 6.08
CA ILE A 54 -37.82 -12.07 6.07
C ILE A 54 -38.22 -11.67 4.64
N PHE A 55 -37.79 -12.43 3.64
CA PHE A 55 -37.97 -12.11 2.24
C PHE A 55 -39.45 -12.04 1.81
N SER A 56 -40.28 -12.96 2.31
CA SER A 56 -41.73 -12.96 2.07
C SER A 56 -42.42 -11.70 2.61
N SER A 57 -42.03 -11.25 3.82
CA SER A 57 -42.51 -10.02 4.43
C SER A 57 -42.06 -8.77 3.66
N PHE A 58 -40.83 -8.79 3.13
CA PHE A 58 -40.30 -7.74 2.24
C PHE A 58 -41.11 -7.61 0.95
N GLU A 59 -41.36 -8.72 0.26
CA GLU A 59 -42.14 -8.74 -0.99
C GLU A 59 -43.57 -8.24 -0.74
N GLU A 60 -44.24 -8.73 0.31
CA GLU A 60 -45.59 -8.30 0.66
C GLU A 60 -45.64 -6.79 0.96
N ALA A 61 -44.73 -6.29 1.80
CA ALA A 61 -44.69 -4.88 2.17
C ALA A 61 -44.44 -3.96 0.97
N ILE A 62 -43.52 -4.33 0.07
CA ILE A 62 -43.25 -3.56 -1.15
C ILE A 62 -44.49 -3.51 -2.05
N LEU A 63 -45.08 -4.67 -2.36
CA LEU A 63 -46.17 -4.75 -3.33
C LEU A 63 -47.48 -4.10 -2.84
N SER A 64 -47.70 -4.08 -1.52
CA SER A 64 -48.86 -3.41 -0.90
C SER A 64 -48.71 -1.90 -0.71
N SER A 65 -47.52 -1.33 -0.94
CA SER A 65 -47.23 0.08 -0.65
C SER A 65 -47.90 1.07 -1.61
N ASN A 66 -48.41 2.18 -1.10
CA ASN A 66 -48.78 3.33 -1.92
C ASN A 66 -47.56 4.19 -2.28
N ILE A 67 -46.63 4.36 -1.33
CA ILE A 67 -45.32 4.99 -1.54
C ILE A 67 -44.24 4.07 -0.99
N LEU A 68 -43.24 3.79 -1.82
CA LEU A 68 -42.02 3.08 -1.46
C LEU A 68 -40.85 4.07 -1.47
N LEU A 69 -40.19 4.21 -0.32
CA LEU A 69 -38.93 4.95 -0.19
C LEU A 69 -37.79 3.94 -0.10
N LEU A 70 -36.91 3.93 -1.11
CA LEU A 70 -35.75 3.05 -1.18
C LEU A 70 -34.46 3.85 -0.98
N ASP A 71 -33.63 3.36 -0.07
CA ASP A 71 -32.29 3.87 0.22
C ASP A 71 -31.35 2.68 0.37
N LEU A 72 -30.71 2.28 -0.72
CA LEU A 72 -29.92 1.05 -0.81
C LEU A 72 -28.41 1.33 -0.93
N MET A 73 -27.98 2.58 -0.69
CA MET A 73 -26.60 2.99 -0.93
C MET A 73 -25.65 2.36 0.09
N GLY A 74 -25.03 1.23 -0.28
CA GLY A 74 -24.14 0.46 0.59
C GLY A 74 -24.78 -0.79 1.22
N ALA A 75 -25.99 -1.17 0.76
CA ALA A 75 -26.58 -2.48 1.02
C ALA A 75 -25.82 -3.57 0.23
N GLY A 76 -25.87 -4.82 0.72
CA GLY A 76 -25.30 -5.97 0.01
C GLY A 76 -25.90 -6.15 -1.39
N SER A 77 -25.10 -6.67 -2.33
CA SER A 77 -25.53 -6.85 -3.73
C SER A 77 -26.73 -7.77 -3.87
N ALA A 78 -26.74 -8.90 -3.15
CA ALA A 78 -27.85 -9.85 -3.16
C ALA A 78 -29.18 -9.22 -2.68
N VAL A 79 -29.13 -8.39 -1.64
CA VAL A 79 -30.30 -7.67 -1.12
C VAL A 79 -30.80 -6.67 -2.16
N SER A 80 -29.88 -5.91 -2.76
CA SER A 80 -30.21 -4.92 -3.79
C SER A 80 -30.84 -5.57 -5.02
N GLU A 81 -30.25 -6.65 -5.55
CA GLU A 81 -30.78 -7.41 -6.69
C GLU A 81 -32.17 -7.99 -6.41
N ASN A 82 -32.37 -8.52 -5.21
CA ASN A 82 -33.67 -9.08 -4.85
C ASN A 82 -34.75 -8.00 -4.71
N ILE A 83 -34.42 -6.84 -4.12
CA ILE A 83 -35.34 -5.70 -4.07
C ILE A 83 -35.67 -5.23 -5.49
N GLU A 84 -34.68 -5.20 -6.40
CA GLU A 84 -34.91 -4.86 -7.82
C GLU A 84 -35.92 -5.79 -8.49
N LYS A 85 -35.79 -7.10 -8.30
CA LYS A 85 -36.75 -8.10 -8.81
C LYS A 85 -38.16 -7.90 -8.27
N ILE A 86 -38.30 -7.53 -7.00
CA ILE A 86 -39.63 -7.26 -6.42
C ILE A 86 -40.21 -5.95 -7.01
N VAL A 87 -39.38 -4.91 -7.16
CA VAL A 87 -39.78 -3.61 -7.71
C VAL A 87 -40.27 -3.70 -9.15
N GLU A 88 -39.90 -4.74 -9.92
CA GLU A 88 -40.48 -5.02 -11.23
C GLU A 88 -42.01 -5.14 -11.20
N LYS A 89 -42.53 -5.80 -10.15
CA LYS A 89 -43.97 -6.01 -9.93
C LYS A 89 -44.64 -4.82 -9.22
N PHE A 90 -43.86 -3.82 -8.80
CA PHE A 90 -44.36 -2.65 -8.06
C PHE A 90 -44.81 -1.52 -9.00
N HIS A 91 -46.03 -1.01 -8.77
CA HIS A 91 -46.66 0.02 -9.61
C HIS A 91 -47.02 1.31 -8.84
N GLY A 92 -46.62 1.47 -7.57
CA GLY A 92 -46.89 2.64 -6.74
C GLY A 92 -45.92 3.81 -6.96
N ASN A 93 -45.92 4.81 -6.07
CA ASN A 93 -44.90 5.86 -6.10
C ASN A 93 -43.59 5.30 -5.56
N LEU A 94 -42.50 5.50 -6.30
CA LEU A 94 -41.16 5.09 -5.93
C LEU A 94 -40.26 6.31 -5.77
N VAL A 95 -39.82 6.56 -4.53
CA VAL A 95 -38.83 7.57 -4.17
C VAL A 95 -37.52 6.86 -3.91
N LEU A 96 -36.51 7.13 -4.74
CA LEU A 96 -35.17 6.60 -4.55
C LEU A 96 -34.31 7.67 -3.89
N ILE A 97 -33.72 7.34 -2.75
CA ILE A 97 -32.82 8.20 -1.98
C ILE A 97 -31.39 7.73 -2.24
N GLY A 98 -30.52 8.65 -2.65
CA GLY A 98 -29.13 8.32 -3.02
C GLY A 98 -28.99 7.73 -4.42
N SER A 99 -27.97 6.88 -4.63
CA SER A 99 -27.74 6.16 -5.89
C SER A 99 -28.33 4.75 -5.83
N GLY A 100 -29.08 4.36 -6.85
CA GLY A 100 -29.45 2.95 -7.11
C GLY A 100 -29.00 2.51 -8.51
N SER A 101 -29.30 1.27 -8.91
CA SER A 101 -29.03 0.82 -10.28
C SER A 101 -29.71 1.68 -11.33
N GLU A 102 -29.25 1.61 -12.58
CA GLU A 102 -29.92 2.27 -13.70
C GLU A 102 -31.38 1.84 -13.82
N TYR A 103 -31.67 0.58 -13.48
CA TYR A 103 -33.02 0.04 -13.41
C TYR A 103 -33.88 0.79 -12.39
N LEU A 104 -33.48 0.84 -11.11
CA LEU A 104 -34.24 1.55 -10.06
C LEU A 104 -34.41 3.04 -10.39
N ARG A 105 -33.36 3.69 -10.91
CA ARG A 105 -33.43 5.09 -11.33
C ARG A 105 -34.48 5.30 -12.42
N SER A 106 -34.63 4.35 -13.35
CA SER A 106 -35.63 4.41 -14.42
C SER A 106 -37.08 4.31 -13.93
N ARG A 107 -37.27 3.76 -12.73
CA ARG A 107 -38.58 3.52 -12.09
C ARG A 107 -39.04 4.63 -11.16
N ILE A 108 -38.20 5.65 -10.90
CA ILE A 108 -38.52 6.79 -10.02
C ILE A 108 -39.82 7.48 -10.47
N ARG A 109 -40.78 7.60 -9.53
CA ARG A 109 -42.09 8.22 -9.76
C ARG A 109 -42.68 8.76 -8.45
N LEU A 110 -43.19 9.98 -8.48
CA LEU A 110 -43.94 10.58 -7.36
C LEU A 110 -45.08 11.45 -7.90
N GLY A 111 -46.32 11.09 -7.60
CA GLY A 111 -47.49 11.79 -8.13
C GLY A 111 -47.49 11.80 -9.66
N SER A 112 -47.51 13.01 -10.24
CA SER A 112 -47.46 13.25 -11.68
C SER A 112 -46.04 13.27 -12.28
N PHE A 113 -45.00 13.25 -11.43
CA PHE A 113 -43.61 13.22 -11.86
C PHE A 113 -43.12 11.79 -12.12
N SER A 114 -42.45 11.58 -13.27
CA SER A 114 -41.62 10.40 -13.54
C SER A 114 -40.35 10.81 -14.28
N ILE A 115 -39.27 10.05 -14.09
CA ILE A 115 -37.98 10.31 -14.77
C ILE A 115 -38.11 10.27 -16.31
N ASN A 116 -39.04 9.45 -16.82
CA ASN A 116 -39.32 9.30 -18.26
C ASN A 116 -40.05 10.51 -18.85
N SER A 117 -40.86 11.21 -18.03
CA SER A 117 -41.54 12.46 -18.41
C SER A 117 -40.53 13.59 -18.68
N VAL A 118 -39.46 13.67 -17.87
CA VAL A 118 -38.38 14.67 -18.04
C VAL A 118 -37.50 14.38 -19.26
N LYS A 119 -37.14 13.11 -19.50
CA LYS A 119 -36.39 12.71 -20.72
C LYS A 119 -37.12 13.12 -22.01
N LYS A 120 -38.47 13.09 -22.03
CA LYS A 120 -39.29 13.58 -23.14
C LYS A 120 -39.26 15.11 -23.27
N MET A 121 -39.35 15.85 -22.17
CA MET A 121 -39.21 17.32 -22.15
C MET A 121 -37.83 17.79 -22.65
N MET A 122 -36.74 17.10 -22.27
CA MET A 122 -35.36 17.49 -22.58
C MET A 122 -34.93 17.15 -24.01
N LYS A 123 -35.53 16.15 -24.67
CA LYS A 123 -35.28 15.87 -26.10
C LYS A 123 -35.64 17.04 -27.03
N SER A 124 -36.40 18.03 -26.56
CA SER A 124 -36.78 19.24 -27.31
C SER A 124 -35.68 20.33 -27.40
N LYS A 125 -34.58 20.23 -26.64
CA LYS A 125 -33.47 21.21 -26.68
C LYS A 125 -32.12 20.52 -26.95
N LYS A 126 -31.69 20.55 -28.21
CA LYS A 126 -30.31 20.19 -28.62
C LYS A 126 -29.33 21.26 -28.12
N ASN A 127 -28.44 20.94 -27.18
CA ASN A 127 -27.03 21.36 -27.30
C ASN A 127 -26.02 20.62 -26.41
N LYS A 128 -24.87 20.38 -27.05
CA LYS A 128 -23.50 19.89 -26.74
C LYS A 128 -23.12 19.22 -25.39
N LYS A 129 -22.37 18.12 -25.59
CA LYS A 129 -21.47 17.39 -24.69
C LYS A 129 -20.77 18.29 -23.64
N THR A 130 -21.24 18.20 -22.40
CA THR A 130 -20.49 18.46 -21.16
C THR A 130 -20.96 17.42 -20.15
N SER A 131 -20.10 16.98 -19.24
CA SER A 131 -20.46 16.05 -18.17
C SER A 131 -21.68 16.57 -17.42
N PHE A 132 -22.72 15.74 -17.35
CA PHE A 132 -24.04 16.10 -16.86
C PHE A 132 -24.01 16.23 -15.33
N ASP A 133 -23.96 17.47 -14.81
CA ASP A 133 -23.96 17.78 -13.39
C ASP A 133 -25.41 17.77 -12.87
N MET A 134 -25.89 16.60 -12.45
CA MET A 134 -27.27 16.41 -11.97
C MET A 134 -27.60 17.34 -10.79
N GLU A 135 -26.65 17.63 -9.90
CA GLU A 135 -26.86 18.50 -8.74
C GLU A 135 -27.20 19.93 -9.16
N LYS A 136 -26.44 20.53 -10.09
CA LYS A 136 -26.75 21.87 -10.61
C LYS A 136 -28.07 21.94 -11.37
N MET A 137 -28.44 20.86 -12.06
CA MET A 137 -29.73 20.77 -12.74
C MET A 137 -30.87 20.71 -11.71
N LEU A 138 -30.74 19.87 -10.68
CA LEU A 138 -31.71 19.72 -9.60
C LEU A 138 -31.85 21.01 -8.78
N ASP A 139 -30.77 21.76 -8.52
CA ASP A 139 -30.83 23.08 -7.85
C ASP A 139 -31.51 24.16 -8.71
N ARG A 140 -31.17 24.23 -10.01
CA ARG A 140 -31.86 25.12 -10.97
C ARG A 140 -33.34 24.78 -11.08
N MET A 141 -33.67 23.49 -11.08
CA MET A 141 -35.04 23.01 -11.18
C MET A 141 -35.82 23.14 -9.86
N GLU A 142 -35.18 23.04 -8.70
CA GLU A 142 -35.76 23.38 -7.40
C GLU A 142 -36.16 24.86 -7.37
N THR A 143 -35.30 25.73 -7.91
CA THR A 143 -35.57 27.17 -8.04
C THR A 143 -36.77 27.43 -8.96
N ILE A 144 -36.85 26.75 -10.11
CA ILE A 144 -37.99 26.82 -11.04
C ILE A 144 -39.29 26.30 -10.37
N GLY A 145 -39.22 25.19 -9.63
CA GLY A 145 -40.34 24.62 -8.90
C GLY A 145 -40.80 25.46 -7.70
N LYS A 146 -39.98 26.38 -7.19
CA LYS A 146 -40.39 27.43 -6.23
C LYS A 146 -41.16 28.55 -6.91
N LEU A 147 -40.80 28.89 -8.14
CA LEU A 147 -41.40 29.99 -8.92
C LEU A 147 -42.72 29.61 -9.61
N ALA A 148 -42.95 28.33 -9.94
CA ALA A 148 -44.18 27.84 -10.56
C ALA A 148 -44.59 26.43 -10.05
N PRO A 149 -45.27 26.32 -8.89
CA PRO A 149 -45.52 25.04 -8.22
C PRO A 149 -46.77 24.29 -8.75
N LEU A 150 -46.81 23.98 -10.05
CA LEU A 150 -47.93 23.26 -10.68
C LEU A 150 -47.51 21.91 -11.28
N GLY A 151 -48.33 20.87 -11.06
CA GLY A 151 -48.20 19.56 -11.69
C GLY A 151 -46.84 18.87 -11.46
N PRO A 152 -46.21 18.28 -12.50
CA PRO A 152 -44.97 17.50 -12.37
C PRO A 152 -43.76 18.27 -11.80
N LEU A 153 -43.72 19.60 -11.91
CA LEU A 153 -42.63 20.41 -11.36
C LEU A 153 -42.69 20.51 -9.83
N LYS A 154 -43.91 20.59 -9.27
CA LYS A 154 -44.13 20.51 -7.82
C LYS A 154 -43.68 19.15 -7.28
N ASP A 155 -44.10 18.07 -7.93
CA ASP A 155 -43.77 16.70 -7.52
C ASP A 155 -42.27 16.39 -7.64
N MET A 156 -41.60 16.92 -8.67
CA MET A 156 -40.15 16.86 -8.79
C MET A 156 -39.43 17.60 -7.65
N ARG A 157 -39.90 18.80 -7.29
CA ARG A 157 -39.36 19.54 -6.14
C ARG A 157 -39.56 18.75 -4.84
N ASN A 158 -40.75 18.20 -4.64
CA ASN A 158 -41.06 17.36 -3.48
C ASN A 158 -40.15 16.13 -3.42
N MET A 159 -39.87 15.47 -4.55
CA MET A 159 -38.91 14.36 -4.62
C MET A 159 -37.52 14.75 -4.10
N ILE A 160 -36.99 15.89 -4.55
CA ILE A 160 -35.69 16.41 -4.09
C ILE A 160 -35.74 16.72 -2.59
N LEU A 161 -36.83 17.35 -2.14
CA LEU A 161 -37.04 17.76 -0.77
C LEU A 161 -37.13 16.55 0.18
N LEU A 162 -37.81 15.47 -0.21
CA LEU A 162 -37.86 14.20 0.53
C LEU A 162 -36.44 13.63 0.72
N GLY A 163 -35.62 13.63 -0.34
CA GLY A 163 -34.23 13.21 -0.25
C GLY A 163 -33.39 14.09 0.71
N LYS A 164 -33.60 15.41 0.69
CA LYS A 164 -32.93 16.34 1.62
C LYS A 164 -33.38 16.16 3.07
N PHE A 165 -34.69 16.00 3.32
CA PHE A 165 -35.21 15.71 4.66
C PHE A 165 -34.61 14.42 5.24
N TRP A 166 -34.52 13.36 4.42
CA TRP A 166 -33.94 12.08 4.85
C TRP A 166 -32.42 12.18 5.11
N ARG A 167 -31.67 12.85 4.22
CA ARG A 167 -30.21 12.94 4.33
C ARG A 167 -29.75 13.81 5.49
N TYR A 168 -30.37 14.96 5.70
CA TYR A 168 -30.06 15.80 6.86
C TYR A 168 -30.61 15.18 8.15
N ALA A 169 -31.72 14.45 8.03
CA ALA A 169 -32.43 13.82 9.13
C ALA A 169 -32.73 14.82 10.27
N GLY A 170 -33.06 14.31 11.45
CA GLY A 170 -33.51 15.10 12.58
C GLY A 170 -35.02 15.10 12.72
N PHE A 171 -35.49 15.24 13.95
CA PHE A 171 -36.90 15.14 14.32
C PHE A 171 -37.81 16.02 13.43
N GLU A 172 -37.51 17.32 13.32
CA GLU A 172 -38.33 18.25 12.52
C GLU A 172 -38.31 17.94 11.02
N ASN A 173 -37.16 17.55 10.46
CA ASN A 173 -37.05 17.22 9.04
C ASN A 173 -37.84 15.94 8.71
N ILE A 174 -37.74 14.89 9.53
CA ILE A 174 -38.47 13.64 9.33
C ILE A 174 -39.98 13.83 9.58
N LYS A 175 -40.35 14.65 10.58
CA LYS A 175 -41.74 15.10 10.79
C LYS A 175 -42.29 15.81 9.56
N ASN A 176 -41.57 16.78 9.01
CA ASN A 176 -41.99 17.53 7.83
C ASN A 176 -42.06 16.64 6.59
N MET A 177 -41.15 15.67 6.45
CA MET A 177 -41.19 14.66 5.39
C MET A 177 -42.48 13.81 5.47
N LEU A 178 -42.81 13.30 6.67
CA LEU A 178 -44.03 12.52 6.86
C LEU A 178 -45.30 13.34 6.62
N LEU A 179 -45.36 14.56 7.13
CA LEU A 179 -46.48 15.47 6.90
C LEU A 179 -46.67 15.74 5.40
N LEU A 180 -45.58 15.99 4.66
CA LEU A 180 -45.62 16.19 3.21
C LEU A 180 -46.14 14.95 2.47
N LEU A 181 -45.66 13.75 2.83
CA LEU A 181 -46.13 12.50 2.23
C LEU A 181 -47.63 12.28 2.48
N CYS A 182 -48.08 12.48 3.72
CA CYS A 182 -49.46 12.25 4.13
C CYS A 182 -50.42 13.30 3.56
N SER A 183 -50.03 14.59 3.53
CA SER A 183 -50.87 15.67 3.02
C SER A 183 -51.00 15.64 1.50
N ASP A 184 -49.86 15.59 0.79
CA ASP A 184 -49.84 15.84 -0.66
C ASP A 184 -50.15 14.57 -1.47
N TYR A 185 -49.77 13.40 -0.96
CA TYR A 185 -49.90 12.13 -1.68
C TYR A 185 -50.89 11.17 -1.03
N GLY A 186 -50.97 11.16 0.31
CA GLY A 186 -52.00 10.44 1.07
C GLY A 186 -53.37 11.13 1.08
N LYS A 187 -53.42 12.43 0.77
CA LYS A 187 -54.63 13.29 0.81
C LYS A 187 -55.35 13.27 2.17
N ILE A 188 -54.60 13.11 3.25
CA ILE A 188 -55.13 13.01 4.61
C ILE A 188 -55.40 14.41 5.15
N LYS A 189 -56.67 14.71 5.43
CA LYS A 189 -57.11 16.00 5.97
C LYS A 189 -56.91 16.05 7.49
N GLY A 190 -56.75 17.25 8.05
CA GLY A 190 -56.62 17.44 9.51
C GLY A 190 -55.21 17.30 10.07
N LEU A 191 -54.20 17.05 9.21
CA LEU A 191 -52.79 17.08 9.61
C LEU A 191 -52.22 18.51 9.52
N PRO A 192 -51.24 18.86 10.38
CA PRO A 192 -50.48 20.11 10.24
C PRO A 192 -49.80 20.22 8.87
N LYS A 193 -49.58 21.45 8.41
CA LYS A 193 -48.79 21.69 7.19
C LYS A 193 -47.31 21.32 7.43
N PRO A 194 -46.63 20.73 6.44
CA PRO A 194 -45.19 20.49 6.55
C PRO A 194 -44.42 21.81 6.65
N GLY A 195 -43.49 21.88 7.60
CA GLY A 195 -42.56 23.01 7.76
C GLY A 195 -41.46 23.04 6.70
N GLU A 196 -40.55 24.02 6.81
CA GLU A 196 -39.42 24.18 5.89
C GLU A 196 -38.27 23.19 6.20
N LEU A 197 -37.38 23.01 5.22
CA LEU A 197 -36.15 22.24 5.38
C LEU A 197 -35.20 22.94 6.36
N ILE A 198 -34.84 22.25 7.44
CA ILE A 198 -33.77 22.71 8.32
C ILE A 198 -32.45 22.21 7.78
N ASP A 199 -31.74 23.09 7.08
CA ASP A 199 -30.42 22.81 6.52
C ASP A 199 -29.31 23.28 7.48
N TYR A 200 -28.63 22.32 8.12
CA TYR A 200 -27.51 22.58 9.02
C TYR A 200 -26.18 22.83 8.27
N SER A 201 -26.09 22.49 6.98
CA SER A 201 -24.87 22.62 6.15
C SER A 201 -24.37 24.05 5.96
N ARG A 202 -25.23 25.04 6.26
CA ARG A 202 -24.89 26.46 6.17
C ARG A 202 -23.87 26.90 7.22
N TYR A 203 -23.75 26.17 8.33
CA TYR A 203 -22.81 26.45 9.41
C TYR A 203 -21.60 25.53 9.32
N VAL A 204 -20.41 26.05 9.66
CA VAL A 204 -19.20 25.23 9.81
C VAL A 204 -18.83 24.99 11.26
N LEU A 205 -19.31 25.83 12.17
CA LEU A 205 -19.24 25.61 13.62
C LEU A 205 -20.60 25.08 14.06
N PHE A 206 -20.64 23.88 14.64
CA PHE A 206 -21.90 23.17 14.87
C PHE A 206 -21.84 22.30 16.12
N ASP A 207 -22.82 22.45 17.02
CA ASP A 207 -23.01 21.61 18.19
C ASP A 207 -23.92 20.41 17.84
N PRO A 208 -23.37 19.17 17.80
CA PRO A 208 -24.15 17.98 17.47
C PRO A 208 -25.11 17.53 18.59
N GLU A 209 -24.92 17.99 19.84
CA GLU A 209 -25.81 17.65 20.96
C GLU A 209 -27.11 18.44 20.89
N LYS A 210 -26.99 19.74 20.62
CA LYS A 210 -28.12 20.69 20.57
C LYS A 210 -28.64 20.97 19.15
N LEU A 211 -27.98 20.41 18.13
CA LEU A 211 -28.23 20.68 16.71
C LEU A 211 -28.19 22.18 16.37
N GLN A 212 -27.24 22.90 16.96
CA GLN A 212 -27.12 24.35 16.86
C GLN A 212 -25.87 24.77 16.06
N GLY A 213 -26.05 25.61 15.04
CA GLY A 213 -24.93 26.22 14.31
C GLY A 213 -24.54 27.59 14.84
N PHE A 214 -23.25 27.95 14.70
CA PHE A 214 -22.69 29.25 15.10
C PHE A 214 -22.13 29.99 13.88
N LYS A 215 -22.29 31.32 13.85
CA LYS A 215 -21.89 32.16 12.71
C LYS A 215 -20.40 32.49 12.69
N ASN A 216 -19.77 32.58 13.85
CA ASN A 216 -18.38 32.98 14.02
C ASN A 216 -17.78 32.39 15.30
N LEU A 217 -16.46 32.55 15.48
CA LEU A 217 -15.75 32.00 16.64
C LEU A 217 -16.22 32.59 17.97
N ALA A 218 -16.52 33.90 18.02
CA ALA A 218 -16.94 34.58 19.24
C ALA A 218 -18.28 34.05 19.78
N GLU A 219 -19.23 33.78 18.89
CA GLU A 219 -20.53 33.18 19.25
C GLU A 219 -20.35 31.77 19.83
N LEU A 220 -19.47 30.96 19.24
CA LEU A 220 -19.13 29.64 19.78
C LEU A 220 -18.51 29.78 21.17
N GLN A 221 -17.54 30.68 21.35
CA GLN A 221 -16.83 30.89 22.62
C GLN A 221 -17.77 31.29 23.76
N ASP A 222 -18.71 32.19 23.50
CA ASP A 222 -19.76 32.59 24.45
C ASP A 222 -20.60 31.38 24.89
N LYS A 223 -21.13 30.63 23.93
CA LYS A 223 -22.05 29.51 24.21
C LYS A 223 -21.35 28.27 24.78
N PHE A 224 -20.07 28.07 24.49
CA PHE A 224 -19.33 26.88 24.91
C PHE A 224 -18.58 27.06 26.24
N GLY A 225 -18.59 28.26 26.83
CA GLY A 225 -17.92 28.52 28.10
C GLY A 225 -16.40 28.44 27.98
N TRP A 226 -15.84 29.26 27.10
CA TRP A 226 -14.42 29.23 26.74
C TRP A 226 -13.49 29.58 27.91
N ASP A 227 -12.45 28.78 28.11
CA ASP A 227 -11.44 29.00 29.15
C ASP A 227 -10.09 29.35 28.51
N LYS A 228 -9.59 30.57 28.74
CA LYS A 228 -8.33 31.04 28.15
C LYS A 228 -7.10 30.22 28.60
N ASN A 229 -7.18 29.50 29.70
CA ASN A 229 -6.10 28.66 30.21
C ASN A 229 -6.08 27.25 29.59
N LYS A 230 -7.19 26.83 28.95
CA LYS A 230 -7.27 25.54 28.28
C LYS A 230 -6.69 25.60 26.88
N LYS A 231 -6.00 24.53 26.51
CA LYS A 231 -5.61 24.24 25.12
C LYS A 231 -6.83 23.97 24.26
N THR A 232 -6.73 24.25 22.96
CA THR A 232 -7.86 24.14 22.02
C THR A 232 -7.65 22.99 21.05
N ILE A 233 -8.69 22.17 20.87
CA ILE A 233 -8.70 21.06 19.90
C ILE A 233 -9.84 21.25 18.90
N GLY A 234 -9.58 20.93 17.63
CA GLY A 234 -10.59 20.91 16.58
C GLY A 234 -11.17 19.52 16.41
N ILE A 235 -12.48 19.41 16.15
CA ILE A 235 -13.14 18.15 15.84
C ILE A 235 -13.86 18.30 14.51
N LEU A 236 -13.42 17.60 13.47
CA LEU A 236 -14.08 17.59 12.15
C LEU A 236 -15.03 16.39 12.08
N PHE A 237 -16.28 16.61 11.70
CA PHE A 237 -17.28 15.55 11.51
C PHE A 237 -18.34 16.00 10.50
N HIS A 238 -19.15 15.08 9.98
CA HIS A 238 -20.21 15.46 9.05
C HIS A 238 -21.29 16.30 9.74
N SER A 239 -21.80 17.35 9.09
CA SER A 239 -22.90 18.16 9.62
C SER A 239 -24.29 17.48 9.48
N PHE A 240 -24.32 16.17 9.24
CA PHE A 240 -25.52 15.35 9.03
C PHE A 240 -25.27 13.91 9.50
N ASN A 241 -26.33 13.17 9.84
CA ASN A 241 -26.26 11.82 10.43
C ASN A 241 -26.49 10.66 9.44
N TYR A 242 -26.27 10.88 8.14
CA TYR A 242 -26.49 9.86 7.12
C TYR A 242 -25.19 9.11 6.76
N PRO A 243 -25.22 7.77 6.60
CA PRO A 243 -26.33 6.87 6.92
C PRO A 243 -26.38 6.50 8.43
N ASN A 244 -25.28 6.73 9.16
CA ASN A 244 -25.11 6.31 10.55
C ASN A 244 -25.33 7.47 11.54
N TYR A 245 -26.13 7.23 12.58
CA TYR A 245 -26.37 8.16 13.68
C TYR A 245 -25.12 8.33 14.54
N SER A 246 -24.33 9.36 14.23
CA SER A 246 -23.03 9.62 14.85
C SER A 246 -23.07 10.72 15.91
N PHE A 247 -24.08 11.60 15.89
CA PHE A 247 -24.15 12.72 16.84
C PHE A 247 -24.24 12.29 18.29
N GLY A 248 -24.93 11.20 18.60
CA GLY A 248 -25.01 10.68 19.98
C GLY A 248 -23.63 10.35 20.55
N ILE A 249 -22.81 9.62 19.79
CA ILE A 249 -21.45 9.26 20.22
C ILE A 249 -20.49 10.47 20.19
N LEU A 250 -20.60 11.33 19.17
CA LEU A 250 -19.79 12.55 19.05
C LEU A 250 -20.05 13.52 20.22
N SER A 251 -21.31 13.66 20.65
CA SER A 251 -21.68 14.50 21.79
C SER A 251 -21.05 13.99 23.09
N LYS A 252 -21.05 12.67 23.31
CA LYS A 252 -20.37 12.04 24.46
C LYS A 252 -18.85 12.35 24.42
N VAL A 253 -18.22 12.24 23.25
CA VAL A 253 -16.81 12.57 23.04
C VAL A 253 -16.51 14.05 23.31
N ILE A 254 -17.26 14.97 22.70
CA ILE A 254 -17.11 16.42 22.87
C ILE A 254 -17.25 16.80 24.35
N LYS A 255 -18.28 16.29 25.03
CA LYS A 255 -18.52 16.54 26.46
C LYS A 255 -17.37 16.06 27.34
N TYR A 256 -16.79 14.90 27.02
CA TYR A 256 -15.59 14.41 27.72
C TYR A 256 -14.40 15.36 27.52
N LEU A 257 -14.12 15.74 26.26
CA LEU A 257 -12.98 16.58 25.93
C LEU A 257 -13.08 18.00 26.51
N LYS A 258 -14.28 18.58 26.57
CA LYS A 258 -14.54 19.91 27.18
C LYS A 258 -14.10 20.01 28.65
N LYS A 259 -14.00 18.88 29.36
CA LYS A 259 -13.48 18.85 30.74
C LYS A 259 -12.04 19.34 30.80
N LYS A 260 -11.22 19.02 29.79
CA LYS A 260 -9.78 19.32 29.73
C LYS A 260 -9.41 20.40 28.71
N TYR A 261 -10.16 20.53 27.61
CA TYR A 261 -9.82 21.37 26.47
C TYR A 261 -10.95 22.34 26.12
N ASN A 262 -10.60 23.43 25.44
CA ASN A 262 -11.56 24.12 24.58
C ASN A 262 -11.77 23.26 23.32
N VAL A 263 -13.02 23.08 22.90
CA VAL A 263 -13.35 22.23 21.75
C VAL A 263 -14.03 23.07 20.68
N VAL A 264 -13.52 22.99 19.45
CA VAL A 264 -14.11 23.62 18.26
C VAL A 264 -14.72 22.54 17.38
N PRO A 265 -16.06 22.36 17.40
CA PRO A 265 -16.73 21.35 16.61
C PRO A 265 -17.02 21.89 15.20
N PHE A 266 -16.30 21.37 14.22
CA PHE A 266 -16.47 21.69 12.82
C PHE A 266 -17.45 20.72 12.15
N GLY A 267 -18.66 21.21 11.85
CA GLY A 267 -19.66 20.49 11.05
C GLY A 267 -19.38 20.66 9.56
N ILE A 268 -18.98 19.58 8.90
CA ILE A 268 -18.50 19.58 7.51
C ILE A 268 -19.59 19.05 6.59
N SER A 269 -20.03 19.92 5.68
CA SER A 269 -20.96 19.60 4.60
C SER A 269 -20.24 19.30 3.28
N PHE A 270 -20.99 18.88 2.27
CA PHE A 270 -20.47 18.72 0.92
C PHE A 270 -20.19 20.09 0.25
N GLY A 271 -19.40 20.08 -0.83
CA GLY A 271 -19.07 21.29 -1.59
C GLY A 271 -17.82 22.03 -1.09
N SER A 272 -17.40 23.08 -1.81
CA SER A 272 -16.16 23.81 -1.56
C SER A 272 -16.30 25.01 -0.61
N ASP A 273 -17.53 25.51 -0.39
CA ASP A 273 -17.80 26.69 0.44
C ASP A 273 -17.32 26.53 1.90
N LYS A 274 -17.33 25.28 2.40
CA LYS A 274 -16.82 24.93 3.73
C LYS A 274 -15.39 25.42 3.98
N PHE A 275 -14.52 25.37 2.98
CA PHE A 275 -13.12 25.78 3.13
C PHE A 275 -12.98 27.28 3.35
N LYS A 276 -13.77 28.10 2.64
CA LYS A 276 -13.82 29.55 2.86
C LYS A 276 -14.27 29.88 4.27
N LYS A 277 -15.28 29.17 4.77
CA LYS A 277 -15.79 29.33 6.13
C LYS A 277 -14.74 28.94 7.18
N ILE A 278 -14.06 27.79 7.04
CA ILE A 278 -12.98 27.39 7.96
C ILE A 278 -11.85 28.43 7.94
N ASN A 279 -11.42 28.85 6.74
CA ASN A 279 -10.40 29.88 6.58
C ASN A 279 -10.76 31.16 7.34
N ARG A 280 -12.00 31.63 7.22
CA ARG A 280 -12.50 32.77 7.99
C ARG A 280 -12.39 32.53 9.50
N ILE A 281 -12.76 31.35 10.01
CA ILE A 281 -12.61 31.04 11.44
C ILE A 281 -11.13 31.06 11.88
N ILE A 282 -10.22 30.59 11.02
CA ILE A 282 -8.76 30.69 11.26
C ILE A 282 -8.32 32.16 11.31
N ASP A 283 -8.83 32.98 10.38
CA ASP A 283 -8.54 34.42 10.28
C ASP A 283 -9.12 35.21 11.47
N GLU A 284 -10.20 34.74 12.09
CA GLU A 284 -10.78 35.27 13.33
C GLU A 284 -9.91 34.98 14.58
N GLY A 285 -8.74 34.34 14.41
CA GLY A 285 -7.76 34.13 15.47
C GLY A 285 -7.78 32.74 16.08
N LEU A 286 -8.44 31.76 15.45
CA LEU A 286 -8.40 30.38 15.93
C LEU A 286 -6.97 29.83 15.94
N ARG A 287 -6.58 29.23 17.06
CA ARG A 287 -5.34 28.47 17.24
C ARG A 287 -5.68 27.13 17.85
N LEU A 288 -5.25 26.07 17.19
CA LEU A 288 -5.44 24.69 17.63
C LEU A 288 -4.10 24.12 18.11
N GLU A 289 -4.15 23.09 18.94
CA GLU A 289 -3.00 22.24 19.28
C GLU A 289 -3.10 20.87 18.60
N LEU A 290 -4.30 20.48 18.16
CA LEU A 290 -4.61 19.15 17.61
C LEU A 290 -5.93 19.19 16.84
N VAL A 291 -6.08 18.30 15.86
CA VAL A 291 -7.36 18.02 15.19
C VAL A 291 -7.71 16.55 15.30
N TRP A 292 -8.94 16.24 15.70
CA TRP A 292 -9.56 14.93 15.52
C TRP A 292 -10.46 14.97 14.29
N ASN A 293 -10.08 14.26 13.24
CA ASN A 293 -10.83 14.17 11.99
C ASN A 293 -11.66 12.88 11.98
N PHE A 294 -12.98 12.97 12.15
CA PHE A 294 -13.90 11.83 12.05
C PHE A 294 -14.44 11.59 10.64
N LEU A 295 -13.98 12.38 9.65
CA LEU A 295 -14.52 12.29 8.30
C LEU A 295 -13.93 11.08 7.56
N PRO A 296 -14.77 10.19 7.02
CA PRO A 296 -14.32 9.21 6.04
C PRO A 296 -13.89 9.91 4.75
N PHE A 297 -13.15 9.20 3.89
CA PHE A 297 -12.61 9.72 2.62
C PHE A 297 -11.56 10.82 2.81
N ARG A 298 -11.19 11.49 1.71
CA ARG A 298 -10.34 12.67 1.76
C ARG A 298 -11.17 13.88 2.18
N PHE A 299 -10.64 14.72 3.05
CA PHE A 299 -11.31 15.91 3.57
C PHE A 299 -11.81 16.84 2.45
N GLY A 300 -11.06 16.92 1.35
CA GLY A 300 -11.45 17.68 0.17
C GLY A 300 -12.10 16.91 -0.98
N ALA A 301 -12.12 15.58 -0.94
CA ALA A 301 -12.71 14.77 -2.00
C ALA A 301 -13.48 13.57 -1.45
N GLY A 302 -14.77 13.54 -1.76
CA GLY A 302 -15.68 12.46 -1.39
C GLY A 302 -15.78 11.38 -2.48
N PRO A 303 -16.77 10.48 -2.37
CA PRO A 303 -16.97 9.39 -3.33
C PRO A 303 -17.26 9.88 -4.76
N MET A 304 -17.83 11.09 -4.92
CA MET A 304 -18.14 11.72 -6.21
C MET A 304 -17.01 12.64 -6.73
N GLY A 305 -15.84 12.62 -6.08
CA GLY A 305 -14.73 13.53 -6.36
C GLY A 305 -14.72 14.77 -5.45
N GLY A 306 -13.94 15.78 -5.83
CA GLY A 306 -13.78 17.02 -5.08
C GLY A 306 -12.44 17.70 -5.35
N ASP A 307 -12.03 18.55 -4.42
CA ASP A 307 -10.77 19.29 -4.45
C ASP A 307 -9.93 18.90 -3.22
N PRO A 308 -9.11 17.83 -3.31
CA PRO A 308 -8.25 17.42 -2.22
C PRO A 308 -7.26 18.49 -1.79
N GLU A 309 -6.77 19.30 -2.73
CA GLU A 309 -5.77 20.33 -2.49
C GLU A 309 -6.31 21.46 -1.61
N ALA A 310 -7.57 21.86 -1.83
CA ALA A 310 -8.24 22.79 -0.92
C ALA A 310 -8.37 22.23 0.51
N GLY A 311 -8.56 20.91 0.66
CA GLY A 311 -8.55 20.24 1.96
C GLY A 311 -7.17 20.25 2.62
N LEU A 312 -6.13 19.87 1.88
CA LEU A 312 -4.74 19.91 2.36
C LEU A 312 -4.32 21.31 2.80
N ASN A 313 -4.74 22.35 2.06
CA ASN A 313 -4.48 23.74 2.44
C ASN A 313 -5.04 24.11 3.82
N ILE A 314 -6.20 23.57 4.22
CA ILE A 314 -6.72 23.77 5.57
C ILE A 314 -5.80 23.13 6.61
N PHE A 315 -5.32 21.90 6.38
CA PHE A 315 -4.39 21.24 7.29
C PHE A 315 -3.05 21.97 7.38
N ARG A 316 -2.52 22.48 6.26
CA ARG A 316 -1.33 23.36 6.26
C ARG A 316 -1.55 24.63 7.08
N ARG A 317 -2.74 25.23 7.02
CA ARG A 317 -3.06 26.43 7.82
C ARG A 317 -3.28 26.13 9.30
N PHE A 318 -3.85 24.98 9.64
CA PHE A 318 -3.93 24.54 11.04
C PHE A 318 -2.54 24.24 11.60
N ASN A 319 -1.67 23.61 10.80
CA ASN A 319 -0.31 23.20 11.13
C ASN A 319 -0.18 22.50 12.50
N VAL A 320 -1.05 21.52 12.74
CA VAL A 320 -1.07 20.69 13.94
C VAL A 320 -1.31 19.23 13.56
N PRO A 321 -1.03 18.26 14.45
CA PRO A 321 -1.24 16.86 14.14
C PRO A 321 -2.72 16.60 13.91
N VAL A 322 -3.02 15.88 12.83
CA VAL A 322 -4.38 15.50 12.44
C VAL A 322 -4.55 14.02 12.70
N LEU A 323 -5.32 13.70 13.73
CA LEU A 323 -5.58 12.33 14.19
C LEU A 323 -6.89 11.85 13.57
N HIS A 324 -6.98 10.57 13.19
CA HIS A 324 -8.17 10.01 12.55
C HIS A 324 -8.89 8.95 13.42
N PRO A 325 -9.67 9.37 14.43
CA PRO A 325 -10.63 8.46 15.03
C PRO A 325 -11.76 8.13 14.06
N PHE A 326 -12.20 6.87 14.07
CA PHE A 326 -13.35 6.44 13.27
C PHE A 326 -14.27 5.48 14.02
N PHE A 327 -15.42 5.19 13.42
CA PHE A 327 -16.47 4.35 14.00
C PHE A 327 -16.65 3.06 13.18
N LEU A 328 -16.74 1.93 13.87
CA LEU A 328 -17.08 0.63 13.31
C LEU A 328 -18.61 0.49 13.21
N GLY A 329 -19.20 1.19 12.24
CA GLY A 329 -20.66 1.31 12.10
C GLY A 329 -21.39 0.04 11.64
N LYS A 330 -20.68 -1.03 11.29
CA LYS A 330 -21.26 -2.30 10.80
C LYS A 330 -20.91 -3.51 11.68
N ARG A 331 -20.20 -3.31 12.79
CA ARG A 331 -19.64 -4.40 13.60
C ARG A 331 -19.92 -4.18 15.08
N LYS A 332 -20.20 -5.26 15.80
CA LYS A 332 -20.29 -5.21 17.26
C LYS A 332 -18.90 -5.09 17.88
N ILE A 333 -18.83 -4.54 19.09
CA ILE A 333 -17.59 -4.48 19.88
C ILE A 333 -17.02 -5.89 20.07
N THR A 334 -17.85 -6.84 20.50
CA THR A 334 -17.49 -8.25 20.75
C THR A 334 -16.93 -8.93 19.50
N ASP A 335 -17.64 -8.83 18.38
CA ASP A 335 -17.21 -9.34 17.08
C ASP A 335 -15.84 -8.79 16.64
N TRP A 336 -15.63 -7.48 16.80
CA TRP A 336 -14.37 -6.83 16.44
C TRP A 336 -13.23 -7.24 17.37
N GLU A 337 -13.47 -7.42 18.67
CA GLU A 337 -12.43 -7.85 19.60
C GLU A 337 -11.95 -9.29 19.30
N GLU A 338 -12.88 -10.21 19.06
CA GLU A 338 -12.61 -11.65 18.92
C GLU A 338 -12.08 -12.06 17.53
N LYS A 339 -12.61 -11.52 16.43
CA LYS A 339 -12.24 -11.94 15.06
C LYS A 339 -10.96 -11.25 14.57
N LEU A 340 -10.02 -11.98 13.96
CA LEU A 340 -8.82 -11.38 13.36
C LEU A 340 -9.16 -10.41 12.22
N THR A 341 -10.18 -10.73 11.42
CA THR A 341 -10.71 -9.85 10.38
C THR A 341 -11.26 -8.56 10.99
N SER A 342 -10.56 -7.44 10.79
CA SER A 342 -10.90 -6.17 11.43
C SER A 342 -12.00 -5.38 10.72
N LEU A 343 -11.89 -5.23 9.40
CA LEU A 343 -12.70 -4.35 8.55
C LEU A 343 -12.97 -5.02 7.20
N GLY A 344 -14.13 -4.75 6.60
CA GLY A 344 -14.42 -5.19 5.23
C GLY A 344 -13.60 -4.38 4.20
N PRO A 345 -13.43 -4.87 2.96
CA PRO A 345 -12.64 -4.20 1.91
C PRO A 345 -12.99 -2.71 1.74
N MET A 346 -14.28 -2.40 1.68
CA MET A 346 -14.78 -1.03 1.53
C MET A 346 -14.54 -0.17 2.77
N GLU A 347 -14.66 -0.74 3.96
CA GLU A 347 -14.43 -0.01 5.21
C GLU A 347 -12.95 0.40 5.33
N VAL A 348 -12.01 -0.50 5.00
CA VAL A 348 -10.57 -0.18 4.98
C VAL A 348 -10.28 0.95 4.00
N ILE A 349 -10.82 0.89 2.78
CA ILE A 349 -10.57 1.93 1.78
C ILE A 349 -11.08 3.29 2.26
N ILE A 350 -12.30 3.33 2.79
CA ILE A 350 -13.00 4.57 3.13
C ILE A 350 -12.51 5.19 4.45
N GLN A 351 -12.27 4.36 5.47
CA GLN A 351 -11.92 4.80 6.83
C GLN A 351 -10.42 4.86 7.09
N ILE A 352 -9.58 4.23 6.26
CA ILE A 352 -8.14 4.19 6.50
C ILE A 352 -7.39 4.72 5.28
N MET A 353 -7.52 4.06 4.13
CA MET A 353 -6.68 4.36 2.97
C MET A 353 -6.89 5.78 2.44
N LEU A 354 -8.14 6.20 2.22
CA LEU A 354 -8.40 7.54 1.68
C LEU A 354 -8.02 8.66 2.65
N PRO A 355 -8.32 8.58 3.97
CA PRO A 355 -7.77 9.53 4.94
C PRO A 355 -6.24 9.59 4.99
N GLU A 356 -5.53 8.46 4.82
CA GLU A 356 -4.06 8.43 4.79
C GLU A 356 -3.45 9.36 3.73
N LEU A 357 -4.15 9.56 2.59
CA LEU A 357 -3.76 10.47 1.51
C LEU A 357 -3.76 11.95 1.93
N ASP A 358 -4.38 12.29 3.06
CA ASP A 358 -4.39 13.62 3.64
C ASP A 358 -3.38 13.77 4.79
N GLY A 359 -2.49 12.80 4.98
CA GLY A 359 -1.40 12.91 5.96
C GLY A 359 -1.86 12.73 7.40
N VAL A 360 -3.05 12.18 7.61
CA VAL A 360 -3.55 11.87 8.95
C VAL A 360 -2.71 10.76 9.60
N ILE A 361 -2.68 10.78 10.92
CA ILE A 361 -2.04 9.78 11.79
C ILE A 361 -3.07 9.22 12.78
N GLU A 362 -2.69 8.24 13.60
CA GLU A 362 -3.54 7.71 14.68
C GLU A 362 -4.91 7.20 14.20
N THR A 363 -4.93 6.36 13.17
CA THR A 363 -6.16 5.71 12.66
C THR A 363 -6.67 4.68 13.69
N ILE A 364 -7.52 5.13 14.61
CA ILE A 364 -7.97 4.33 15.77
C ILE A 364 -9.50 4.22 15.79
N PRO A 365 -10.08 3.00 15.81
CA PRO A 365 -11.51 2.84 16.04
C PRO A 365 -11.83 3.18 17.50
N ILE A 366 -12.72 4.14 17.76
CA ILE A 366 -13.09 4.53 19.15
C ILE A 366 -14.51 4.14 19.54
N ALA A 367 -15.33 3.73 18.58
CA ALA A 367 -16.69 3.26 18.82
C ALA A 367 -17.08 2.18 17.82
N ALA A 368 -17.95 1.27 18.23
CA ALA A 368 -18.58 0.25 17.39
C ALA A 368 -20.04 0.06 17.81
N LEU A 369 -20.80 -0.77 17.09
CA LEU A 369 -22.16 -1.10 17.49
C LEU A 369 -22.16 -1.80 18.86
N GLY A 370 -23.00 -1.34 19.77
CA GLY A 370 -23.22 -2.01 21.05
C GLY A 370 -24.01 -3.32 20.88
N ASP A 371 -23.98 -4.17 21.91
CA ASP A 371 -24.69 -5.46 21.86
C ASP A 371 -26.21 -5.33 22.05
N LYS A 372 -26.68 -4.20 22.61
CA LYS A 372 -28.11 -3.95 22.85
C LYS A 372 -28.75 -3.21 21.67
N PRO A 373 -29.90 -3.68 21.16
CA PRO A 373 -30.66 -2.92 20.17
C PRO A 373 -31.23 -1.65 20.81
N TYR A 374 -31.21 -0.56 20.05
CA TYR A 374 -31.97 0.65 20.29
C TYR A 374 -33.48 0.42 20.11
N SER A 375 -33.85 -0.40 19.12
CA SER A 375 -35.25 -0.75 18.81
C SER A 375 -35.32 -2.21 18.38
N GLU A 376 -36.19 -3.00 19.03
CA GLU A 376 -36.43 -4.41 18.69
C GLU A 376 -37.11 -4.55 17.31
N LYS A 377 -37.90 -3.56 16.88
CA LYS A 377 -38.67 -3.61 15.63
C LYS A 377 -37.79 -3.69 14.37
N ASN A 378 -36.63 -3.03 14.39
CA ASN A 378 -35.72 -2.89 13.24
C ASN A 378 -34.29 -3.38 13.55
N ASP A 379 -34.04 -3.95 14.74
CA ASP A 379 -32.71 -4.31 15.27
C ASP A 379 -31.63 -3.22 15.07
N LEU A 380 -32.03 -1.95 15.23
CA LEU A 380 -31.10 -0.82 15.10
C LEU A 380 -30.18 -0.81 16.31
N LYS A 381 -28.86 -0.73 16.14
CA LYS A 381 -27.88 -0.75 17.25
C LYS A 381 -27.20 0.60 17.44
N GLU A 382 -27.01 1.06 18.68
CA GLU A 382 -26.33 2.33 18.97
C GLU A 382 -24.81 2.17 18.98
N LEU A 383 -24.08 3.17 18.45
CA LEU A 383 -22.63 3.26 18.62
C LEU A 383 -22.29 3.46 20.10
N SER A 384 -21.44 2.58 20.62
CA SER A 384 -20.92 2.61 21.98
C SER A 384 -19.41 2.83 21.95
N LEU A 385 -18.89 3.61 22.92
CA LEU A 385 -17.45 3.82 23.04
C LEU A 385 -16.75 2.51 23.33
N ILE A 386 -15.65 2.28 22.63
CA ILE A 386 -14.67 1.26 23.00
C ILE A 386 -13.71 1.93 23.98
N THR A 387 -14.02 1.83 25.28
CA THR A 387 -13.35 2.61 26.34
C THR A 387 -11.83 2.57 26.24
N HIS A 388 -11.24 1.39 26.11
CA HIS A 388 -9.79 1.24 26.05
C HIS A 388 -9.15 1.90 24.81
N ARG A 389 -9.88 2.01 23.69
CA ARG A 389 -9.42 2.70 22.47
C ARG A 389 -9.58 4.21 22.59
N PHE A 390 -10.67 4.67 23.17
CA PHE A 390 -10.89 6.08 23.45
C PHE A 390 -9.82 6.63 24.42
N ASP A 391 -9.50 5.87 25.46
CA ASP A 391 -8.44 6.21 26.41
C ASP A 391 -7.06 6.26 25.74
N LYS A 392 -6.76 5.29 24.86
CA LYS A 392 -5.53 5.27 24.05
C LYS A 392 -5.40 6.53 23.21
N LEU A 393 -6.44 6.89 22.45
CA LEU A 393 -6.41 8.07 21.59
C LEU A 393 -6.27 9.36 22.41
N THR A 394 -6.94 9.45 23.56
CA THR A 394 -6.82 10.60 24.46
C THR A 394 -5.40 10.73 25.02
N ALA A 395 -4.79 9.63 25.46
CA ALA A 395 -3.42 9.62 25.95
C ALA A 395 -2.40 10.01 24.86
N ARG A 396 -2.62 9.55 23.62
CA ARG A 396 -1.75 9.90 22.48
C ARG A 396 -1.95 11.34 22.03
N SER A 397 -3.17 11.86 22.11
CA SER A 397 -3.47 13.28 21.90
C SER A 397 -2.70 14.15 22.90
N GLU A 398 -2.69 13.76 24.18
CA GLU A 398 -1.89 14.42 25.21
C GLU A 398 -0.39 14.37 24.90
N THR A 399 0.14 13.25 24.41
CA THR A 399 1.55 13.14 23.98
C THR A 399 1.88 14.13 22.86
N TRP A 400 1.07 14.20 21.80
CA TRP A 400 1.28 15.13 20.69
C TRP A 400 1.21 16.60 21.12
N ILE A 401 0.21 16.95 21.94
CA ILE A 401 0.09 18.31 22.50
C ILE A 401 1.29 18.64 23.38
N ASN A 402 1.73 17.71 24.23
CA ASN A 402 2.91 17.90 25.08
C ASN A 402 4.18 18.05 24.24
N LEU A 403 4.38 17.23 23.22
CA LEU A 403 5.52 17.29 22.32
C LEU A 403 5.67 18.69 21.70
N ARG A 404 4.57 19.23 21.18
CA ARG A 404 4.51 20.57 20.58
C ARG A 404 4.85 21.69 21.56
N ASN A 405 4.44 21.55 22.81
CA ASN A 405 4.61 22.60 23.83
C ASN A 405 5.90 22.44 24.66
N LYS A 406 6.60 21.30 24.55
CA LYS A 406 7.82 21.02 25.32
C LYS A 406 9.02 21.69 24.65
N ASN A 407 9.82 22.40 25.43
CA ASN A 407 11.08 22.97 24.94
C ASN A 407 12.04 21.87 24.45
N ASN A 408 12.67 22.05 23.28
CA ASN A 408 13.58 21.09 22.65
C ASN A 408 14.68 20.57 23.59
N LYS A 409 15.24 21.44 24.45
CA LYS A 409 16.26 21.04 25.44
C LYS A 409 15.77 19.97 26.42
N LYS A 410 14.46 19.88 26.65
CA LYS A 410 13.82 18.90 27.56
C LYS A 410 13.23 17.71 26.83
N LYS A 411 13.18 17.71 25.49
CA LYS A 411 12.64 16.59 24.70
C LYS A 411 13.60 15.40 24.78
N LYS A 412 13.07 14.21 25.06
CA LYS A 412 13.76 12.93 25.11
C LYS A 412 13.42 12.11 23.88
N ILE A 413 14.44 11.77 23.09
CA ILE A 413 14.27 11.18 21.77
C ILE A 413 14.97 9.82 21.75
N ALA A 414 14.28 8.79 21.25
CA ALA A 414 14.83 7.46 21.09
C ALA A 414 14.94 7.10 19.61
N PHE A 415 16.16 7.02 19.09
CA PHE A 415 16.47 6.46 17.77
C PHE A 415 16.62 4.94 17.89
N ILE A 416 15.84 4.22 17.10
CA ILE A 416 15.83 2.75 17.08
C ILE A 416 16.38 2.29 15.74
N LEU A 417 17.54 1.65 15.77
CA LEU A 417 18.18 1.00 14.62
C LEU A 417 17.85 -0.49 14.60
N TYR A 418 17.99 -1.15 13.46
CA TYR A 418 17.78 -2.59 13.37
C TYR A 418 19.04 -3.39 13.58
N ASN A 419 18.83 -4.61 14.07
CA ASN A 419 19.85 -5.62 14.14
C ASN A 419 19.18 -6.98 13.96
N TYR A 420 18.68 -7.19 12.73
CA TYR A 420 17.99 -8.38 12.27
C TYR A 420 18.51 -8.76 10.88
N PRO A 421 19.24 -9.89 10.73
CA PRO A 421 19.59 -10.86 11.78
C PRO A 421 20.40 -10.25 12.94
N PRO A 422 20.31 -10.79 14.17
CA PRO A 422 21.09 -10.30 15.30
C PRO A 422 22.59 -10.58 15.12
N GLY A 423 23.44 -9.78 15.78
CA GLY A 423 24.90 -9.88 15.71
C GLY A 423 25.59 -8.61 15.20
N GLU A 424 26.89 -8.54 15.39
CA GLU A 424 27.73 -7.35 15.16
C GLU A 424 27.76 -6.94 13.68
N GLY A 425 27.77 -7.92 12.78
CA GLY A 425 27.84 -7.69 11.34
C GLY A 425 26.64 -6.98 10.75
N ASN A 426 25.47 -7.03 11.42
CA ASN A 426 24.16 -6.64 10.87
C ASN A 426 23.53 -5.44 11.61
N VAL A 427 24.31 -4.67 12.37
CA VAL A 427 23.80 -3.50 13.10
C VAL A 427 23.52 -2.36 12.12
N GLY A 428 22.38 -1.69 12.28
CA GLY A 428 22.05 -0.48 11.54
C GLY A 428 21.53 -0.74 10.12
N GLY A 429 21.12 -1.97 9.79
CA GLY A 429 20.59 -2.27 8.45
C GLY A 429 19.39 -1.38 8.07
N GLY A 430 19.31 -0.99 6.80
CA GLY A 430 18.20 -0.20 6.26
C GLY A 430 18.23 -0.16 4.73
N SER A 431 17.07 -0.17 4.08
CA SER A 431 16.98 -0.15 2.60
C SER A 431 17.70 1.07 2.02
N PHE A 432 18.81 0.81 1.32
CA PHE A 432 19.67 1.80 0.68
C PHE A 432 20.10 2.97 1.57
N LEU A 433 20.30 2.75 2.87
CA LEU A 433 20.53 3.81 3.83
C LEU A 433 21.81 3.56 4.64
N ASP A 434 22.68 4.55 4.72
CA ASP A 434 23.74 4.58 5.72
C ASP A 434 23.19 5.15 7.04
N THR A 435 22.69 4.26 7.91
CA THR A 435 21.97 4.68 9.12
C THR A 435 22.88 5.40 10.11
N PHE A 436 24.15 5.01 10.21
CA PHE A 436 25.09 5.66 11.13
C PHE A 436 25.43 7.08 10.69
N LYS A 437 25.68 7.28 9.38
CA LYS A 437 25.87 8.64 8.84
C LYS A 437 24.59 9.48 8.93
N SER A 438 23.44 8.85 8.75
CA SER A 438 22.14 9.52 8.91
C SER A 438 21.91 10.00 10.35
N VAL A 439 22.17 9.15 11.37
CA VAL A 439 22.06 9.56 12.79
C VAL A 439 23.09 10.64 13.15
N GLU A 440 24.31 10.57 12.62
CA GLU A 440 25.33 11.61 12.80
C GLU A 440 24.85 12.98 12.30
N ARG A 441 24.26 13.04 11.09
CA ARG A 441 23.71 14.27 10.52
C ARG A 441 22.48 14.77 11.27
N ILE A 442 21.55 13.87 11.59
CA ILE A 442 20.32 14.21 12.33
C ILE A 442 20.68 14.79 13.71
N THR A 443 21.57 14.14 14.46
CA THR A 443 21.95 14.61 15.80
C THR A 443 22.73 15.94 15.76
N SER A 444 23.49 16.19 14.69
CA SER A 444 24.08 17.51 14.44
C SER A 444 23.01 18.58 14.27
N SER A 445 22.05 18.38 13.36
CA SER A 445 20.97 19.36 13.13
C SER A 445 20.06 19.52 14.35
N MET A 446 19.87 18.47 15.15
CA MET A 446 19.14 18.55 16.42
C MET A 446 19.88 19.41 17.45
N LYS A 447 21.20 19.32 17.54
CA LYS A 447 22.00 20.21 18.40
C LYS A 447 21.77 21.67 18.01
N ASP A 448 21.81 21.97 16.70
CA ASP A 448 21.56 23.31 16.17
C ASP A 448 20.12 23.78 16.43
N ALA A 449 19.15 22.86 16.41
CA ALA A 449 17.75 23.10 16.78
C ALA A 449 17.50 23.19 18.31
N GLY A 450 18.54 23.15 19.14
CA GLY A 450 18.47 23.37 20.59
C GLY A 450 18.08 22.15 21.42
N TYR A 451 18.18 20.94 20.87
CA TYR A 451 18.03 19.70 21.64
C TYR A 451 19.24 19.47 22.55
N SER A 452 19.03 18.80 23.68
CA SER A 452 20.10 18.49 24.64
C SER A 452 20.91 17.26 24.19
N CYS A 453 21.76 17.44 23.20
CA CYS A 453 22.64 16.41 22.66
C CYS A 453 23.92 16.98 22.04
N GLU A 454 24.95 16.14 22.00
CA GLU A 454 26.09 16.34 21.11
C GLU A 454 25.88 15.56 19.81
N GLN A 455 26.66 15.88 18.79
CA GLN A 455 26.70 15.06 17.57
C GLN A 455 27.20 13.66 17.92
N ILE A 456 26.45 12.64 17.50
CA ILE A 456 26.83 11.24 17.69
C ILE A 456 27.45 10.75 16.38
N SER A 457 28.78 10.70 16.30
CA SER A 457 29.48 10.32 15.07
C SER A 457 29.24 8.85 14.68
N SER A 458 29.28 8.57 13.37
CA SER A 458 29.15 7.23 12.81
C SER A 458 30.24 6.29 13.34
N LEU A 459 31.46 6.79 13.53
CA LEU A 459 32.58 6.04 14.12
C LEU A 459 32.33 5.69 15.58
N LYS A 460 31.65 6.56 16.35
CA LYS A 460 31.26 6.26 17.72
C LYS A 460 30.19 5.16 17.77
N LEU A 461 29.24 5.16 16.83
CA LEU A 461 28.23 4.10 16.71
C LEU A 461 28.87 2.76 16.31
N GLU A 462 29.76 2.75 15.31
CA GLU A 462 30.58 1.60 14.89
C GLU A 462 31.36 1.02 16.08
N GLU A 463 32.10 1.88 16.79
CA GLU A 463 32.89 1.47 17.95
C GLU A 463 32.05 0.82 19.04
N ILE A 464 30.86 1.34 19.32
CA ILE A 464 30.02 0.84 20.41
C ILE A 464 29.30 -0.44 20.02
N PHE A 465 28.65 -0.44 18.86
CA PHE A 465 27.82 -1.57 18.48
C PHE A 465 28.63 -2.75 17.98
N MET A 466 29.70 -2.50 17.23
CA MET A 466 30.46 -3.56 16.55
C MET A 466 31.76 -3.90 17.29
N ASN A 467 32.56 -2.91 17.68
CA ASN A 467 33.86 -3.19 18.31
C ASN A 467 33.77 -3.50 19.81
N LYS A 468 32.67 -3.12 20.47
CA LYS A 468 32.36 -3.44 21.86
C LYS A 468 31.22 -4.45 22.03
N GLY A 469 30.60 -4.89 20.93
CA GLY A 469 29.52 -5.88 20.93
C GLY A 469 28.27 -5.45 21.70
N VAL A 470 27.91 -4.16 21.71
CA VAL A 470 26.68 -3.67 22.35
C VAL A 470 25.47 -3.91 21.44
N CYS A 471 25.30 -5.12 20.94
CA CYS A 471 24.26 -5.48 19.98
C CYS A 471 23.36 -6.63 20.47
N ASN A 472 22.34 -7.00 19.69
CA ASN A 472 21.53 -8.17 20.01
C ASN A 472 22.35 -9.44 19.76
N SER A 473 22.39 -10.34 20.73
CA SER A 473 22.94 -11.70 20.60
C SER A 473 24.33 -11.72 19.93
N SER A 474 25.23 -10.86 20.43
CA SER A 474 26.64 -10.77 19.99
C SER A 474 27.30 -12.16 19.98
N LYS A 475 28.00 -12.48 18.89
CA LYS A 475 28.69 -13.77 18.72
C LYS A 475 30.08 -13.77 19.37
N TRP A 476 30.76 -12.63 19.38
CA TRP A 476 32.18 -12.53 19.74
C TRP A 476 32.47 -11.76 21.03
N PHE A 477 31.45 -11.19 21.69
CA PHE A 477 31.60 -10.42 22.92
C PHE A 477 30.67 -10.90 24.05
N ASP A 478 31.09 -10.67 25.30
CA ASP A 478 30.26 -10.95 26.48
C ASP A 478 29.11 -9.93 26.61
N LYS A 479 27.88 -10.42 26.80
CA LYS A 479 26.67 -9.62 27.04
C LYS A 479 26.79 -8.59 28.18
N LYS A 480 27.73 -8.75 29.12
CA LYS A 480 28.09 -7.76 30.16
C LYS A 480 28.60 -6.42 29.61
N LYS A 481 28.95 -6.35 28.32
CA LYS A 481 29.32 -5.09 27.64
C LYS A 481 28.14 -4.15 27.49
N ILE A 482 26.93 -4.69 27.31
CA ILE A 482 25.69 -3.90 27.39
C ILE A 482 25.56 -3.43 28.84
N LYS A 483 25.39 -2.13 29.08
CA LYS A 483 25.30 -1.55 30.44
C LYS A 483 23.88 -1.23 30.88
N THR A 484 23.01 -0.88 29.94
CA THR A 484 21.61 -0.55 30.26
C THR A 484 20.83 -1.83 30.57
N ARG A 485 20.08 -1.79 31.67
CA ARG A 485 19.23 -2.88 32.16
C ARG A 485 17.84 -2.39 32.47
N TYR A 486 16.84 -3.23 32.23
CA TYR A 486 15.51 -3.05 32.77
C TYR A 486 15.22 -4.12 33.82
N ASN A 487 14.92 -3.69 35.04
CA ASN A 487 14.75 -4.59 36.19
C ASN A 487 13.49 -5.47 36.05
N LEU A 488 13.63 -6.77 36.33
CA LEU A 488 12.55 -7.75 36.29
C LEU A 488 11.44 -7.44 37.28
N GLY A 489 11.77 -7.02 38.50
CA GLY A 489 10.78 -6.62 39.51
C GLY A 489 9.90 -5.46 39.03
N LYS A 490 10.48 -4.47 38.35
CA LYS A 490 9.72 -3.39 37.69
C LYS A 490 8.82 -3.93 36.58
N TYR A 491 9.32 -4.80 35.71
CA TYR A 491 8.52 -5.44 34.66
C TYR A 491 7.32 -6.19 35.27
N LEU A 492 7.57 -7.10 36.22
CA LEU A 492 6.53 -7.90 36.87
C LEU A 492 5.57 -7.07 37.73
N SER A 493 6.02 -6.01 38.41
CA SER A 493 5.12 -5.16 39.23
C SER A 493 3.95 -4.56 38.44
N ARG A 494 4.10 -4.44 37.11
CA ARG A 494 3.08 -3.92 36.21
C ARG A 494 2.00 -4.95 35.89
N THR A 495 2.15 -6.22 36.24
CA THR A 495 1.11 -7.26 36.06
C THR A 495 -0.09 -7.05 37.00
N LYS A 496 -0.03 -6.07 37.91
CA LYS A 496 -1.22 -5.50 38.57
C LYS A 496 -2.23 -4.91 37.58
N ASN A 497 -1.81 -4.57 36.37
CA ASN A 497 -2.69 -4.21 35.27
C ASN A 497 -3.02 -5.48 34.45
N ASP A 498 -4.31 -5.79 34.31
CA ASP A 498 -4.78 -7.02 33.64
C ASP A 498 -4.27 -7.16 32.21
N LEU A 499 -4.18 -6.06 31.46
CA LEU A 499 -3.66 -6.09 30.10
C LEU A 499 -2.17 -6.43 30.08
N HIS A 500 -1.35 -5.84 30.95
CA HIS A 500 0.07 -6.20 31.02
C HIS A 500 0.23 -7.66 31.42
N LYS A 501 -0.52 -8.13 32.43
CA LYS A 501 -0.54 -9.53 32.84
C LYS A 501 -0.86 -10.46 31.67
N PHE A 502 -1.93 -10.18 30.94
CA PHE A 502 -2.31 -10.92 29.73
C PHE A 502 -1.18 -10.98 28.71
N MET A 503 -0.48 -9.86 28.45
CA MET A 503 0.63 -9.84 27.49
C MET A 503 1.83 -10.66 27.99
N VAL A 504 2.16 -10.58 29.28
CA VAL A 504 3.25 -11.37 29.88
C VAL A 504 2.92 -12.86 29.83
N GLU A 505 1.71 -13.25 30.24
CA GLU A 505 1.24 -14.65 30.20
C GLU A 505 1.18 -15.20 28.78
N ARG A 506 0.78 -14.36 27.81
CA ARG A 506 0.79 -14.74 26.39
C ARG A 506 2.22 -15.03 25.92
N ILE A 507 3.18 -14.18 26.26
CA ILE A 507 4.60 -14.41 25.92
C ILE A 507 5.12 -15.67 26.63
N ALA A 508 4.74 -15.90 27.89
CA ALA A 508 5.24 -17.02 28.68
C ALA A 508 4.84 -18.39 28.13
N LYS A 509 3.72 -18.49 27.41
CA LYS A 509 3.32 -19.71 26.69
C LYS A 509 4.35 -20.11 25.62
N ASP A 510 4.95 -19.13 24.97
CA ASP A 510 5.85 -19.35 23.85
C ASP A 510 7.31 -19.41 24.32
N TRP A 511 7.67 -18.56 25.28
CA TRP A 511 9.06 -18.27 25.68
C TRP A 511 9.41 -18.61 27.15
N GLY A 512 8.49 -19.25 27.88
CA GLY A 512 8.67 -19.54 29.31
C GLY A 512 8.53 -18.30 30.20
N GLU A 513 8.64 -18.48 31.51
CA GLU A 513 8.44 -17.39 32.48
C GLU A 513 9.48 -16.27 32.36
N ALA A 514 9.08 -15.03 32.69
CA ALA A 514 9.99 -13.89 32.71
C ALA A 514 11.12 -14.08 33.73
N PRO A 515 12.37 -13.70 33.41
CA PRO A 515 12.77 -12.87 32.27
C PRO A 515 12.96 -13.63 30.94
N GLY A 516 12.90 -14.97 30.91
CA GLY A 516 13.31 -15.78 29.77
C GLY A 516 14.83 -15.78 29.56
N GLU A 517 15.29 -16.34 28.44
CA GLU A 517 16.74 -16.57 28.18
C GLU A 517 17.35 -15.60 27.15
N ILE A 518 16.53 -15.05 26.25
CA ILE A 518 17.00 -14.17 25.17
C ILE A 518 17.26 -12.77 25.71
N MET A 519 18.53 -12.35 25.66
CA MET A 519 18.98 -11.01 26.02
C MET A 519 18.59 -10.62 27.47
N THR A 520 18.85 -11.52 28.42
CA THR A 520 18.52 -11.35 29.85
C THR A 520 19.70 -11.66 30.76
N ASP A 521 19.65 -11.11 31.97
CA ASP A 521 20.40 -11.54 33.15
C ASP A 521 19.39 -12.14 34.16
N THR A 522 19.87 -12.64 35.31
CA THR A 522 19.02 -13.29 36.32
C THR A 522 17.86 -12.42 36.81
N ASP A 523 18.05 -11.10 36.92
CA ASP A 523 17.07 -10.16 37.49
C ASP A 523 16.72 -8.99 36.56
N SER A 524 17.10 -9.05 35.28
CA SER A 524 16.94 -7.92 34.37
C SER A 524 16.99 -8.29 32.88
N PHE A 525 16.48 -7.38 32.05
CA PHE A 525 16.53 -7.44 30.59
C PHE A 525 17.63 -6.52 30.05
N LEU A 526 18.38 -6.99 29.05
CA LEU A 526 19.43 -6.22 28.39
C LEU A 526 18.83 -5.21 27.41
N VAL A 527 19.32 -3.98 27.42
CA VAL A 527 18.91 -2.91 26.48
C VAL A 527 20.15 -2.42 25.73
N PRO A 528 20.44 -2.97 24.53
CA PRO A 528 21.58 -2.52 23.73
C PRO A 528 21.35 -1.11 23.19
N GLY A 529 22.30 -0.20 23.48
CA GLY A 529 22.23 1.19 23.05
C GLY A 529 23.11 2.12 23.86
N ILE A 530 23.09 3.39 23.46
CA ILE A 530 23.84 4.49 24.08
C ILE A 530 22.89 5.62 24.46
N ILE A 531 23.20 6.29 25.58
CA ILE A 531 22.48 7.48 26.03
C ILE A 531 23.46 8.64 26.02
N GLU A 532 23.14 9.69 25.28
CA GLU A 532 23.91 10.93 25.19
C GLU A 532 22.95 12.11 25.47
N GLY A 533 23.05 12.69 26.66
CA GLY A 533 22.10 13.71 27.12
C GLY A 533 20.66 13.18 27.15
N ASN A 534 19.78 13.77 26.35
CA ASN A 534 18.38 13.34 26.23
C ASN A 534 18.11 12.41 25.02
N ILE A 535 19.16 11.92 24.36
CA ILE A 535 19.06 11.06 23.18
C ILE A 535 19.45 9.64 23.55
N PHE A 536 18.62 8.68 23.17
CA PHE A 536 18.96 7.26 23.18
C PHE A 536 19.10 6.78 21.74
N VAL A 537 20.20 6.11 21.40
CA VAL A 537 20.35 5.35 20.15
C VAL A 537 20.46 3.88 20.54
N GLY A 538 19.44 3.09 20.23
CA GLY A 538 19.36 1.69 20.61
C GLY A 538 19.01 0.78 19.46
N LEU A 539 19.12 -0.52 19.70
CA LEU A 539 18.77 -1.53 18.71
C LEU A 539 17.42 -2.15 19.05
N GLN A 540 16.55 -2.24 18.05
CA GLN A 540 15.31 -2.99 18.18
C GLN A 540 15.66 -4.45 18.52
N PRO A 541 15.04 -5.04 19.55
CA PRO A 541 15.13 -6.47 19.85
C PRO A 541 14.91 -7.38 18.64
N SER A 542 15.63 -8.49 18.58
CA SER A 542 15.39 -9.53 17.56
C SER A 542 14.02 -10.19 17.77
N ARG A 543 13.53 -10.96 16.79
CA ARG A 543 12.28 -11.72 16.96
C ARG A 543 12.47 -13.02 17.77
N GLY A 544 13.71 -13.41 18.07
CA GLY A 544 14.06 -14.67 18.72
C GLY A 544 14.19 -15.87 17.77
N LEU A 545 13.85 -15.70 16.48
CA LEU A 545 13.88 -16.80 15.49
C LEU A 545 15.30 -17.23 15.08
N PHE A 546 16.28 -16.34 15.21
CA PHE A 546 17.69 -16.67 14.96
C PHE A 546 18.35 -17.29 16.21
N GLU A 547 17.89 -16.90 17.40
CA GLU A 547 18.35 -17.42 18.67
C GLU A 547 17.77 -18.80 19.01
N ASP A 548 16.49 -19.05 18.67
CA ASP A 548 15.84 -20.36 18.76
C ASP A 548 15.15 -20.73 17.43
N PRO A 549 15.91 -21.20 16.42
CA PRO A 549 15.35 -21.54 15.11
C PRO A 549 14.37 -22.72 15.12
N SER A 550 14.35 -23.53 16.18
CA SER A 550 13.38 -24.65 16.29
C SER A 550 11.94 -24.15 16.22
N ARG A 551 11.69 -22.90 16.65
CA ARG A 551 10.37 -22.25 16.66
C ARG A 551 9.83 -21.93 15.27
N LEU A 552 10.69 -21.79 14.25
CA LEU A 552 10.29 -21.52 12.85
C LEU A 552 9.32 -22.57 12.30
N TYR A 553 9.48 -23.83 12.73
CA TYR A 553 8.71 -24.96 12.22
C TYR A 553 7.40 -25.20 12.98
N HIS A 554 7.25 -24.63 14.18
CA HIS A 554 6.19 -25.04 15.11
C HIS A 554 5.11 -23.99 15.34
N ASP A 555 5.38 -22.69 15.20
CA ASP A 555 4.37 -21.66 15.48
C ASP A 555 4.59 -20.35 14.70
N LYS A 556 3.61 -19.95 13.88
CA LYS A 556 3.62 -18.68 13.13
C LYS A 556 2.90 -17.54 13.86
N GLU A 557 2.15 -17.84 14.92
CA GLU A 557 1.56 -16.85 15.83
C GLU A 557 2.54 -16.41 16.94
N LEU A 558 3.81 -16.84 16.84
CA LEU A 558 4.84 -16.68 17.85
C LEU A 558 4.88 -15.26 18.43
N SER A 559 4.57 -15.15 19.72
CA SER A 559 4.68 -13.91 20.47
C SER A 559 6.12 -13.39 20.43
N PRO A 560 6.37 -12.08 20.58
CA PRO A 560 7.71 -11.60 20.88
C PRO A 560 8.20 -12.16 22.24
N HIS A 561 9.51 -12.36 22.40
CA HIS A 561 10.07 -12.76 23.69
C HIS A 561 10.03 -11.61 24.72
N HIS A 562 10.24 -11.94 26.00
CA HIS A 562 10.07 -10.97 27.09
C HIS A 562 10.98 -9.74 26.98
N GLN A 563 12.22 -9.89 26.51
CA GLN A 563 13.12 -8.74 26.32
C GLN A 563 12.57 -7.74 25.28
N TYR A 564 11.88 -8.20 24.24
CA TYR A 564 11.23 -7.31 23.28
C TYR A 564 10.20 -6.41 23.96
N LEU A 565 9.34 -7.00 24.81
CA LEU A 565 8.35 -6.23 25.57
C LEU A 565 9.02 -5.31 26.58
N ALA A 566 10.00 -5.83 27.31
CA ALA A 566 10.79 -5.07 28.28
C ALA A 566 11.43 -3.82 27.66
N PHE A 567 11.99 -3.92 26.45
CA PHE A 567 12.60 -2.81 25.73
C PHE A 567 11.62 -1.64 25.51
N TYR A 568 10.45 -1.90 24.93
CA TYR A 568 9.46 -0.84 24.69
C TYR A 568 8.81 -0.32 25.99
N ARG A 569 8.69 -1.16 27.02
CA ARG A 569 8.26 -0.69 28.36
C ARG A 569 9.33 0.19 29.01
N TRP A 570 10.61 -0.13 28.85
CA TRP A 570 11.72 0.68 29.33
C TRP A 570 11.76 2.04 28.64
N LEU A 571 11.58 2.08 27.31
CA LEU A 571 11.46 3.32 26.53
C LEU A 571 10.34 4.22 27.07
N GLU A 572 9.15 3.66 27.26
CA GLU A 572 7.99 4.44 27.69
C GLU A 572 8.07 4.89 29.16
N LYS A 573 8.59 4.04 30.06
CA LYS A 573 8.44 4.25 31.52
C LYS A 573 9.71 4.68 32.23
N GLU A 574 10.88 4.23 31.80
CA GLU A 574 12.16 4.52 32.46
C GLU A 574 12.92 5.62 31.70
N PHE A 575 13.18 5.41 30.41
CA PHE A 575 13.77 6.46 29.57
C PHE A 575 12.81 7.64 29.42
N LYS A 576 11.50 7.35 29.29
CA LYS A 576 10.40 8.30 29.10
C LYS A 576 10.57 9.08 27.80
N ALA A 577 10.69 8.35 26.69
CA ALA A 577 10.73 8.94 25.35
C ALA A 577 9.49 9.82 25.11
N ASP A 578 9.70 11.06 24.66
CA ASP A 578 8.63 11.88 24.11
C ASP A 578 8.32 11.44 22.67
N VAL A 579 9.37 11.07 21.91
CA VAL A 579 9.28 10.55 20.54
C VAL A 579 10.19 9.34 20.38
N VAL A 580 9.67 8.31 19.73
CA VAL A 580 10.44 7.18 19.19
C VAL A 580 10.61 7.39 17.69
N ILE A 581 11.83 7.25 17.19
CA ILE A 581 12.20 7.38 15.78
C ILE A 581 12.83 6.06 15.34
N HIS A 582 12.12 5.25 14.56
CA HIS A 582 12.76 4.12 13.88
C HIS A 582 13.48 4.62 12.63
N VAL A 583 14.71 4.15 12.42
CA VAL A 583 15.63 4.67 11.40
C VAL A 583 15.86 3.61 10.33
N GLY A 584 15.31 3.84 9.13
CA GLY A 584 15.48 2.97 7.97
C GLY A 584 14.34 1.98 7.79
N THR A 585 14.31 1.35 6.62
CA THR A 585 13.34 0.31 6.24
C THR A 585 14.00 -1.07 6.37
N HIS A 586 13.44 -2.05 7.10
CA HIS A 586 12.19 -2.11 7.86
C HIS A 586 12.42 -2.75 9.24
N GLY A 587 11.59 -2.40 10.20
CA GLY A 587 11.57 -2.98 11.54
C GLY A 587 10.69 -4.21 11.63
N THR A 588 10.70 -4.84 12.80
CA THR A 588 9.93 -6.06 13.08
C THR A 588 8.70 -5.83 13.95
N LEU A 589 8.54 -4.61 14.48
CA LEU A 589 7.50 -4.25 15.45
C LEU A 589 6.11 -4.28 14.81
N GLU A 590 6.00 -3.74 13.61
CA GLU A 590 4.80 -3.66 12.81
C GLU A 590 4.26 -5.04 12.43
N PHE A 591 5.14 -6.05 12.35
CA PHE A 591 4.80 -7.43 11.96
C PHE A 591 4.53 -8.36 13.15
N LEU A 592 4.54 -7.85 14.38
CA LEU A 592 4.19 -8.65 15.56
C LEU A 592 2.72 -9.08 15.56
N PRO A 593 2.35 -10.21 16.20
CA PRO A 593 0.99 -10.75 16.17
C PRO A 593 -0.11 -9.76 16.57
N GLY A 594 -1.19 -9.72 15.77
CA GLY A 594 -2.31 -8.80 15.93
C GLY A 594 -3.07 -8.55 14.63
N LYS A 595 -4.17 -7.78 14.70
CA LYS A 595 -5.00 -7.44 13.54
C LYS A 595 -4.24 -6.60 12.50
N GLU A 596 -4.60 -6.72 11.23
CA GLU A 596 -3.97 -6.00 10.09
C GLU A 596 -4.14 -4.47 10.18
N SER A 597 -5.32 -4.04 10.65
CA SER A 597 -5.66 -2.65 10.89
C SER A 597 -6.70 -2.58 12.02
N ALA A 598 -7.09 -1.36 12.42
CA ALA A 598 -8.08 -1.14 13.47
C ALA A 598 -7.80 -1.96 14.75
N LEU A 599 -6.57 -1.83 15.27
CA LEU A 599 -6.02 -2.68 16.34
C LEU A 599 -6.81 -2.63 17.66
N THR A 600 -6.84 -3.75 18.38
CA THR A 600 -7.23 -3.81 19.80
C THR A 600 -6.05 -3.53 20.72
N ASN A 601 -6.30 -3.29 22.01
CA ASN A 601 -5.23 -3.19 23.01
C ASN A 601 -4.43 -4.49 23.25
N ARG A 602 -4.92 -5.64 22.75
CA ARG A 602 -4.25 -6.95 22.82
C ARG A 602 -3.29 -7.22 21.65
N CYS A 603 -3.25 -6.33 20.65
CA CYS A 603 -2.30 -6.42 19.56
C CYS A 603 -0.91 -5.97 20.06
N PHE A 604 0.14 -6.76 19.82
CA PHE A 604 1.50 -6.41 20.28
C PHE A 604 1.96 -5.04 19.76
N PRO A 605 1.82 -4.70 18.46
CA PRO A 605 2.26 -3.39 17.96
C PRO A 605 1.62 -2.20 18.70
N ASP A 606 0.31 -2.26 18.95
CA ASP A 606 -0.41 -1.23 19.74
C ASP A 606 0.15 -1.15 21.16
N TYR A 607 0.25 -2.31 21.83
CA TYR A 607 0.64 -2.37 23.22
C TYR A 607 2.06 -1.83 23.43
N MET A 608 3.00 -2.27 22.58
CA MET A 608 4.42 -1.89 22.61
C MET A 608 4.61 -0.38 22.44
N MET A 609 3.94 0.23 21.46
CA MET A 609 4.03 1.67 21.24
C MET A 609 3.39 2.49 22.36
N GLY A 610 2.41 1.92 23.08
CA GLY A 610 1.79 2.58 24.22
C GLY A 610 1.29 3.98 23.85
N LYS A 611 1.64 4.99 24.64
CA LYS A 611 1.27 6.39 24.35
C LYS A 611 2.34 7.21 23.63
N MET A 612 3.48 6.63 23.26
CA MET A 612 4.62 7.37 22.69
C MET A 612 4.31 7.87 21.28
N ALA A 613 4.71 9.10 20.95
CA ALA A 613 4.69 9.58 19.57
C ALA A 613 5.72 8.80 18.75
N HIS A 614 5.38 8.51 17.49
CA HIS A 614 6.17 7.65 16.64
C HIS A 614 6.42 8.33 15.30
N LEU A 615 7.68 8.59 15.00
CA LEU A 615 8.14 8.98 13.67
C LEU A 615 8.97 7.84 13.09
N TYR A 616 8.96 7.70 11.78
CA TYR A 616 9.61 6.56 11.15
C TYR A 616 10.24 7.01 9.83
N LEU A 617 11.57 6.96 9.75
CA LEU A 617 12.30 7.28 8.53
C LEU A 617 12.21 6.08 7.58
N TYR A 618 11.58 6.25 6.43
CA TYR A 618 11.23 5.12 5.54
C TYR A 618 11.56 5.40 4.07
N TYR A 619 12.04 4.37 3.38
CA TYR A 619 12.42 4.46 1.97
C TYR A 619 11.20 4.72 1.07
N THR A 620 11.27 5.74 0.21
CA THR A 620 10.18 6.05 -0.73
C THR A 620 9.81 4.88 -1.63
N GLY A 621 10.79 4.06 -2.00
CA GLY A 621 10.58 2.91 -2.87
C GLY A 621 9.75 1.80 -2.25
N ASN A 622 9.49 1.81 -0.93
CA ASN A 622 8.72 0.76 -0.23
C ASN A 622 7.43 1.29 0.44
N PRO A 623 6.46 1.83 -0.33
CA PRO A 623 5.22 2.36 0.23
C PRO A 623 4.32 1.27 0.84
N SER A 624 4.47 0.01 0.42
CA SER A 624 3.63 -1.10 0.88
C SER A 624 3.84 -1.41 2.36
N GLU A 625 5.09 -1.61 2.77
CA GLU A 625 5.39 -1.91 4.17
C GLU A 625 5.23 -0.67 5.05
N ALA A 626 5.58 0.52 4.53
CA ALA A 626 5.36 1.78 5.22
C ALA A 626 3.91 1.96 5.68
N THR A 627 2.96 1.53 4.83
CA THR A 627 1.53 1.60 5.12
C THR A 627 1.14 0.64 6.26
N ILE A 628 1.77 -0.54 6.34
CA ILE A 628 1.57 -1.47 7.47
C ILE A 628 2.13 -0.86 8.76
N ALA A 629 3.34 -0.31 8.72
CA ALA A 629 3.93 0.38 9.86
C ALA A 629 3.03 1.52 10.36
N LYS A 630 2.50 2.35 9.44
CA LYS A 630 1.55 3.43 9.75
C LYS A 630 0.30 2.90 10.48
N ARG A 631 -0.31 1.83 9.97
CA ARG A 631 -1.56 1.27 10.52
C ARG A 631 -1.38 0.50 11.82
N ARG A 632 -0.24 -0.16 12.01
CA ARG A 632 0.01 -1.05 13.15
C ARG A 632 0.81 -0.39 14.28
N THR A 633 1.59 0.64 14.00
CA THR A 633 2.44 1.32 15.01
C THR A 633 2.14 2.80 15.19
N TYR A 634 1.16 3.33 14.43
CA TYR A 634 0.74 4.74 14.45
C TYR A 634 1.84 5.73 14.04
N ALA A 635 2.81 5.26 13.25
CA ALA A 635 3.92 6.07 12.79
C ALA A 635 3.49 7.20 11.85
N CYS A 636 4.11 8.37 12.01
CA CYS A 636 4.22 9.36 10.94
C CYS A 636 5.44 8.98 10.08
N MET A 637 5.19 8.63 8.82
CA MET A 637 6.19 7.99 7.96
C MET A 637 7.00 9.03 7.18
N ILE A 638 8.14 9.49 7.68
CA ILE A 638 8.96 10.51 7.02
C ILE A 638 9.78 9.85 5.89
N SER A 639 9.54 10.22 4.63
CA SER A 639 10.28 9.66 3.49
C SER A 639 11.75 10.02 3.49
N TYR A 640 12.58 9.08 3.04
CA TYR A 640 13.91 9.35 2.52
C TYR A 640 14.12 8.74 1.12
N SER A 641 15.01 9.34 0.34
CA SER A 641 15.31 8.98 -1.05
C SER A 641 16.19 7.73 -1.19
N GLY A 642 16.35 7.25 -2.42
CA GLY A 642 17.37 6.26 -2.76
C GLY A 642 18.69 6.93 -3.18
N PRO A 643 19.76 6.14 -3.37
CA PRO A 643 21.03 6.63 -3.90
C PRO A 643 20.88 7.00 -5.38
N MET A 644 21.89 7.69 -5.92
CA MET A 644 21.97 7.92 -7.36
C MET A 644 22.18 6.60 -8.14
N PHE A 645 21.93 6.65 -9.45
CA PHE A 645 22.14 5.51 -10.34
C PHE A 645 23.36 5.71 -11.25
N LYS A 646 24.00 4.61 -11.63
CA LYS A 646 25.01 4.56 -12.69
C LYS A 646 24.62 3.53 -13.73
N ARG A 647 25.11 3.71 -14.94
CA ARG A 647 25.03 2.70 -16.00
C ARG A 647 26.20 1.74 -15.89
N PHE A 648 25.98 0.50 -16.30
CA PHE A 648 27.07 -0.46 -16.47
C PHE A 648 28.07 0.08 -17.50
N ARG A 649 29.36 -0.07 -17.18
CA ARG A 649 30.47 0.16 -18.10
C ARG A 649 31.22 -1.14 -18.27
N SER A 650 31.60 -1.45 -19.50
CA SER A 650 32.35 -2.66 -19.82
C SER A 650 33.71 -2.64 -19.11
N TYR A 651 34.05 -3.76 -18.48
CA TYR A 651 35.31 -3.97 -17.75
C TYR A 651 35.89 -5.33 -18.12
N GLY A 652 37.22 -5.48 -18.01
CA GLY A 652 37.91 -6.76 -18.27
C GLY A 652 37.47 -7.40 -19.60
N ASP A 653 37.03 -8.66 -19.51
CA ASP A 653 36.59 -9.48 -20.66
C ASP A 653 35.48 -8.86 -21.51
N TYR A 654 34.64 -7.98 -20.95
CA TYR A 654 33.60 -7.30 -21.74
C TYR A 654 34.19 -6.32 -22.75
N VAL A 655 35.29 -5.66 -22.41
CA VAL A 655 36.01 -4.75 -23.33
C VAL A 655 36.65 -5.56 -24.46
N GLU A 656 37.25 -6.70 -24.11
CA GLU A 656 37.83 -7.62 -25.11
C GLU A 656 36.75 -8.14 -26.08
N LEU A 657 35.61 -8.59 -25.55
CA LEU A 657 34.51 -9.10 -26.35
C LEU A 657 33.95 -8.03 -27.31
N GLU A 658 33.82 -6.77 -26.85
CA GLU A 658 33.42 -5.65 -27.70
C GLU A 658 34.43 -5.40 -28.83
N ASN A 659 35.73 -5.39 -28.53
CA ASN A 659 36.77 -5.23 -29.54
C ASN A 659 36.74 -6.35 -30.59
N MET A 660 36.48 -7.60 -30.18
CA MET A 660 36.35 -8.73 -31.10
C MET A 660 35.11 -8.59 -32.00
N ILE A 661 34.00 -8.08 -31.46
CA ILE A 661 32.79 -7.79 -32.24
C ILE A 661 33.08 -6.68 -33.26
N ASP A 662 33.84 -5.65 -32.89
CA ASP A 662 34.24 -4.58 -33.80
C ASP A 662 35.09 -5.12 -34.96
N GLU A 663 36.06 -5.99 -34.66
CA GLU A 663 36.89 -6.65 -35.66
C GLU A 663 36.04 -7.52 -36.60
N TYR A 664 35.09 -8.28 -36.07
CA TYR A 664 34.13 -9.07 -36.87
C TYR A 664 33.30 -8.19 -37.81
N MET A 665 32.78 -7.06 -37.31
CA MET A 665 31.96 -6.15 -38.11
C MET A 665 32.77 -5.46 -39.21
N GLU A 666 34.06 -5.21 -39.00
CA GLU A 666 34.98 -4.72 -40.05
C GLU A 666 35.31 -5.81 -41.07
N ALA A 667 35.60 -7.03 -40.61
CA ALA A 667 35.92 -8.16 -41.48
C ALA A 667 34.76 -8.55 -42.40
N LYS A 668 33.52 -8.49 -41.91
CA LYS A 668 32.30 -8.75 -42.69
C LYS A 668 32.17 -7.87 -43.94
N GLU A 669 32.86 -6.74 -43.99
CA GLU A 669 32.83 -5.82 -45.12
C GLU A 669 34.07 -5.87 -46.01
N LEU A 670 35.21 -6.25 -45.43
CA LEU A 670 36.53 -6.10 -46.06
C LEU A 670 37.25 -7.43 -46.33
N ALA A 671 36.91 -8.50 -45.60
CA ALA A 671 37.59 -9.80 -45.61
C ALA A 671 36.64 -10.92 -45.16
N LEU A 672 35.70 -11.30 -46.03
CA LEU A 672 34.65 -12.30 -45.74
C LEU A 672 35.23 -13.66 -45.32
N GLU A 673 36.45 -13.99 -45.78
CA GLU A 673 37.14 -15.22 -45.42
C GLU A 673 37.51 -15.33 -43.93
N LYS A 674 37.61 -14.20 -43.21
CA LYS A 674 37.92 -14.15 -41.76
C LYS A 674 36.68 -14.17 -40.86
N GLU A 675 35.49 -14.04 -41.44
CA GLU A 675 34.24 -13.89 -40.68
C GLU A 675 33.95 -15.10 -39.78
N SER A 676 34.12 -16.31 -40.32
CA SER A 676 33.84 -17.55 -39.60
C SER A 676 34.81 -17.80 -38.45
N GLU A 677 36.09 -17.46 -38.63
CA GLU A 677 37.13 -17.57 -37.59
C GLU A 677 36.87 -16.59 -36.44
N LEU A 678 36.56 -15.33 -36.76
CA LEU A 678 36.25 -14.31 -35.75
C LEU A 678 34.97 -14.66 -34.97
N LEU A 679 33.94 -15.18 -35.65
CA LEU A 679 32.74 -15.67 -34.96
C LEU A 679 33.08 -16.84 -34.02
N ALA A 680 33.93 -17.78 -34.44
CA ALA A 680 34.39 -18.88 -33.58
C ALA A 680 35.15 -18.38 -32.34
N HIS A 681 35.96 -17.32 -32.48
CA HIS A 681 36.63 -16.69 -31.34
C HIS A 681 35.65 -15.96 -30.41
N ILE A 682 34.71 -15.19 -30.97
CA ILE A 682 33.68 -14.48 -30.19
C ILE A 682 32.82 -15.48 -29.40
N THR A 683 32.34 -16.55 -30.06
CA THR A 683 31.52 -17.58 -29.40
C THR A 683 32.29 -18.37 -28.35
N ARG A 684 33.59 -18.62 -28.56
CA ARG A 684 34.47 -19.18 -27.53
C ARG A 684 34.59 -18.24 -26.33
N LYS A 685 34.88 -16.95 -26.56
CA LYS A 685 34.99 -15.94 -25.49
C LYS A 685 33.69 -15.83 -24.69
N VAL A 686 32.53 -15.79 -25.34
CA VAL A 686 31.20 -15.80 -24.69
C VAL A 686 31.02 -17.05 -23.82
N SER A 687 31.46 -18.22 -24.30
CA SER A 687 31.41 -19.48 -23.55
C SER A 687 32.36 -19.46 -22.34
N ASP A 688 33.59 -18.97 -22.51
CA ASP A 688 34.59 -18.86 -21.43
C ASP A 688 34.12 -17.90 -20.34
N MET A 689 33.53 -16.78 -20.75
CA MET A 689 32.89 -15.82 -19.85
C MET A 689 31.62 -16.39 -19.19
N LYS A 690 31.08 -17.51 -19.68
CA LYS A 690 29.80 -18.10 -19.27
C LYS A 690 28.65 -17.09 -19.38
N LEU A 691 28.63 -16.29 -20.44
CA LEU A 691 27.63 -15.24 -20.65
C LEU A 691 26.38 -15.84 -21.33
N VAL A 692 25.22 -15.81 -20.66
CA VAL A 692 23.98 -16.36 -21.20
C VAL A 692 23.35 -15.46 -22.26
N ILE A 693 23.25 -15.97 -23.49
CA ILE A 693 22.62 -15.33 -24.64
C ILE A 693 21.29 -16.02 -24.94
N ASN A 694 20.24 -15.23 -25.26
CA ASN A 694 18.96 -15.80 -25.68
C ASN A 694 19.01 -16.13 -27.18
N GLY A 695 18.72 -17.38 -27.55
CA GLY A 695 18.77 -17.84 -28.93
C GLY A 695 20.17 -18.25 -29.38
N ASP A 696 20.38 -18.28 -30.71
CA ASP A 696 21.66 -18.71 -31.30
C ASP A 696 22.79 -17.72 -30.98
N LEU A 697 24.03 -18.23 -30.88
CA LEU A 697 25.24 -17.42 -30.63
C LEU A 697 25.68 -16.65 -31.88
N THR A 698 24.85 -15.71 -32.32
CA THR A 698 25.13 -14.76 -33.38
C THR A 698 25.67 -13.46 -32.80
N VAL A 699 26.46 -12.72 -33.60
CA VAL A 699 26.96 -11.39 -33.17
C VAL A 699 25.83 -10.42 -32.83
N ASP A 700 24.68 -10.51 -33.50
CA ASP A 700 23.52 -9.68 -33.22
C ASP A 700 22.92 -9.97 -31.83
N ASN A 701 22.73 -11.25 -31.48
CA ASN A 701 22.20 -11.64 -30.17
C ASN A 701 23.20 -11.32 -29.05
N ILE A 702 24.50 -11.53 -29.27
CA ILE A 702 25.55 -11.18 -28.32
C ILE A 702 25.62 -9.66 -28.12
N SER A 703 25.58 -8.89 -29.21
CA SER A 703 25.55 -7.42 -29.16
C SER A 703 24.31 -6.91 -28.43
N GLY A 704 23.15 -7.52 -28.67
CA GLY A 704 21.91 -7.20 -27.97
C GLY A 704 22.01 -7.40 -26.45
N GLU A 705 22.69 -8.45 -26.01
CA GLU A 705 22.92 -8.69 -24.58
C GLU A 705 23.89 -7.68 -23.97
N LEU A 706 25.00 -7.38 -24.65
CA LEU A 706 25.95 -6.36 -24.19
C LEU A 706 25.29 -4.98 -24.09
N ILE A 707 24.44 -4.63 -25.06
CA ILE A 707 23.62 -3.42 -25.01
C ILE A 707 22.72 -3.43 -23.78
N ARG A 708 22.03 -4.53 -23.50
CA ARG A 708 21.17 -4.64 -22.32
C ARG A 708 21.96 -4.44 -21.03
N LEU A 709 23.14 -5.04 -20.91
CA LEU A 709 24.03 -4.85 -19.76
C LEU A 709 24.40 -3.36 -19.62
N LYS A 710 24.95 -2.75 -20.67
CA LYS A 710 25.37 -1.32 -20.70
C LYS A 710 24.25 -0.32 -20.41
N THR A 711 23.02 -0.67 -20.77
CA THR A 711 21.86 0.20 -20.56
C THR A 711 21.19 0.00 -19.19
N SER A 712 21.55 -1.07 -18.47
CA SER A 712 21.05 -1.34 -17.13
C SER A 712 21.55 -0.29 -16.12
N LEU A 713 20.64 0.11 -15.23
CA LEU A 713 20.93 1.02 -14.13
C LEU A 713 21.22 0.22 -12.84
N MET A 714 22.25 0.64 -12.13
CA MET A 714 22.61 0.15 -10.81
C MET A 714 22.60 1.29 -9.78
N PRO A 715 22.09 1.06 -8.57
CA PRO A 715 22.30 1.97 -7.44
C PRO A 715 23.80 2.14 -7.16
N ALA A 716 24.25 3.37 -6.94
CA ALA A 716 25.64 3.71 -6.67
C ALA A 716 25.81 4.21 -5.24
N GLY A 717 26.15 3.30 -4.32
CA GLY A 717 26.30 3.57 -2.89
C GLY A 717 24.97 3.57 -2.13
N LEU A 718 24.94 4.24 -0.98
CA LEU A 718 23.79 4.36 -0.09
C LEU A 718 23.40 5.82 0.12
N HIS A 719 22.14 6.04 0.45
CA HIS A 719 21.63 7.36 0.82
C HIS A 719 22.10 7.76 2.23
N GLU A 720 22.29 9.06 2.44
CA GLU A 720 22.61 9.65 3.74
C GLU A 720 21.58 10.76 4.02
N ILE A 721 20.74 10.58 5.05
CA ILE A 721 19.70 11.57 5.37
C ILE A 721 20.32 12.92 5.71
N GLY A 722 19.81 13.98 5.07
CA GLY A 722 20.29 15.35 5.25
C GLY A 722 21.58 15.68 4.51
N LYS A 723 22.07 14.80 3.63
CA LYS A 723 23.09 15.15 2.64
C LYS A 723 22.41 15.76 1.41
N PRO A 724 22.69 17.02 1.06
CA PRO A 724 22.17 17.60 -0.18
C PRO A 724 22.66 16.83 -1.40
N PHE A 725 21.79 16.65 -2.41
CA PHE A 725 22.18 16.07 -3.67
C PHE A 725 23.20 16.97 -4.40
N THR A 726 24.34 16.39 -4.75
CA THR A 726 25.35 16.98 -5.63
C THR A 726 24.80 17.15 -7.05
N GLU A 727 25.40 18.02 -7.85
CA GLU A 727 25.01 18.20 -9.27
C GLU A 727 25.04 16.88 -10.04
N LYS A 728 26.02 16.03 -9.75
CA LYS A 728 26.15 14.70 -10.37
C LYS A 728 25.02 13.75 -9.99
N GLU A 729 24.56 13.78 -8.74
CA GLU A 729 23.41 12.98 -8.30
C GLU A 729 22.12 13.47 -8.94
N LYS A 730 21.92 14.81 -9.01
CA LYS A 730 20.78 15.42 -9.71
C LYS A 730 20.78 15.06 -11.20
N GLU A 731 21.93 15.15 -11.86
CA GLU A 731 22.11 14.73 -13.27
C GLU A 731 21.74 13.26 -13.46
N SER A 732 22.23 12.36 -12.59
CA SER A 732 21.92 10.93 -12.65
C SER A 732 20.41 10.66 -12.58
N PHE A 733 19.71 11.26 -11.62
CA PHE A 733 18.26 11.14 -11.53
C PHE A 733 17.57 11.69 -12.77
N LEU A 734 17.94 12.89 -13.23
CA LEU A 734 17.35 13.49 -14.42
C LEU A 734 17.57 12.65 -15.67
N SER A 735 18.78 12.14 -15.90
CA SER A 735 19.09 11.24 -17.01
C SER A 735 18.22 10.00 -16.99
N ALA A 736 18.09 9.34 -15.83
CA ALA A 736 17.24 8.17 -15.68
C ALA A 736 15.75 8.50 -15.93
N ILE A 737 15.27 9.62 -15.38
CA ILE A 737 13.89 10.10 -15.50
C ILE A 737 13.54 10.47 -16.95
N LEU A 738 14.44 11.16 -17.66
CA LEU A 738 14.22 11.66 -19.02
C LEU A 738 14.49 10.59 -20.09
N CYS A 739 15.07 9.46 -19.72
CA CYS A 739 15.15 8.26 -20.56
C CYS A 739 13.91 7.34 -20.46
N TRP A 740 12.83 7.78 -19.81
CA TRP A 740 11.58 7.04 -19.66
C TRP A 740 10.41 7.69 -20.40
N ASN A 741 9.49 6.89 -20.96
CA ASN A 741 8.30 7.40 -21.66
C ASN A 741 7.12 7.63 -20.71
N ARG A 742 6.46 8.79 -20.79
CA ARG A 742 5.37 9.18 -19.88
C ARG A 742 4.20 9.81 -20.61
N GLY A 743 3.18 9.00 -20.92
CA GLY A 743 2.03 9.47 -21.68
C GLY A 743 2.46 10.02 -23.05
N GLU A 744 2.32 11.33 -23.25
CA GLU A 744 2.75 12.01 -24.48
C GLU A 744 4.23 12.42 -24.46
N ILE A 745 4.86 12.51 -23.28
CA ILE A 745 6.27 12.85 -23.12
C ILE A 745 7.11 11.65 -23.53
N ARG A 746 8.05 11.87 -24.45
CA ARG A 746 8.93 10.83 -25.00
C ARG A 746 10.33 10.95 -24.43
N SER A 747 10.95 9.80 -24.21
CA SER A 747 12.31 9.71 -23.68
C SER A 747 13.32 10.35 -24.63
N LEU A 748 14.41 10.89 -24.06
CA LEU A 748 15.52 11.42 -24.86
C LEU A 748 16.09 10.34 -25.79
N LYS A 749 16.18 9.10 -25.31
CA LYS A 749 16.57 7.94 -26.12
C LYS A 749 15.70 7.81 -27.38
N GLU A 750 14.38 7.70 -27.22
CA GLU A 750 13.44 7.56 -28.35
C GLU A 750 13.52 8.76 -29.31
N ILE A 751 13.71 9.98 -28.80
CA ILE A 751 13.82 11.17 -29.63
C ILE A 751 15.11 11.12 -30.46
N ILE A 752 16.25 10.82 -29.83
CA ILE A 752 17.55 10.74 -30.50
C ILE A 752 17.55 9.60 -31.53
N GLU A 753 16.97 8.45 -31.20
CA GLU A 753 16.84 7.31 -32.12
C GLU A 753 16.04 7.64 -33.37
N ASN A 754 14.88 8.28 -33.21
CA ASN A 754 14.02 8.66 -34.33
C ASN A 754 14.66 9.73 -35.24
N GLU A 755 15.55 10.55 -34.69
CA GLU A 755 16.21 11.65 -35.37
C GLU A 755 17.71 11.35 -35.62
N TYR A 756 18.09 10.06 -35.51
CA TYR A 756 19.49 9.62 -35.48
C TYR A 756 20.32 10.17 -36.64
N TYR A 757 19.79 10.11 -37.87
CA TYR A 757 20.48 10.62 -39.05
C TYR A 757 20.71 12.13 -39.01
N ALA A 758 19.75 12.90 -38.49
CA ALA A 758 19.88 14.35 -38.33
C ALA A 758 20.91 14.73 -37.24
N LEU A 759 21.09 13.86 -36.25
CA LEU A 759 21.99 14.06 -35.12
C LEU A 759 23.35 13.38 -35.26
N LYS A 760 23.61 12.70 -36.39
CA LYS A 760 24.81 11.88 -36.60
C LYS A 760 26.13 12.60 -36.32
N LEU A 761 26.22 13.91 -36.60
CA LEU A 761 27.42 14.73 -36.35
C LEU A 761 27.67 15.09 -34.88
N TYR A 762 26.66 14.91 -34.02
CA TYR A 762 26.72 15.21 -32.57
C TYR A 762 26.91 13.95 -31.73
N LEU A 763 26.83 12.77 -32.35
CA LEU A 763 27.15 11.51 -31.69
C LEU A 763 28.68 11.40 -31.59
N PRO A 764 29.23 11.17 -30.38
CA PRO A 764 30.67 11.12 -30.17
C PRO A 764 31.28 9.87 -30.81
N GLY A 765 32.26 10.01 -31.71
CA GLY A 765 32.99 8.89 -32.33
C GLY A 765 33.11 8.97 -33.85
N LYS A 766 33.88 8.05 -34.47
CA LYS A 766 33.86 7.86 -35.94
C LYS A 766 32.62 7.04 -36.29
N SER A 767 31.93 7.38 -37.37
CA SER A 767 30.78 6.63 -37.88
C SER A 767 31.16 5.17 -38.22
N LYS A 768 30.98 4.22 -37.29
CA LYS A 768 31.07 2.78 -37.54
C LYS A 768 29.78 2.03 -37.16
N LYS A 769 29.69 0.79 -37.64
CA LYS A 769 28.45 0.10 -38.07
C LYS A 769 27.85 -0.87 -37.05
N ASN A 770 28.49 -1.09 -35.89
CA ASN A 770 27.98 -2.03 -34.89
C ASN A 770 26.86 -1.39 -34.02
N MET A 771 25.97 -2.23 -33.49
CA MET A 771 24.79 -1.80 -32.74
C MET A 771 25.14 -1.30 -31.33
N ILE A 772 26.23 -1.82 -30.72
CA ILE A 772 26.64 -1.53 -29.34
C ILE A 772 27.10 -0.07 -29.22
N GLU A 773 28.02 0.34 -30.10
CA GLU A 773 28.56 1.69 -30.15
C GLU A 773 27.46 2.71 -30.45
N LYS A 774 26.56 2.39 -31.38
CA LYS A 774 25.39 3.23 -31.68
C LYS A 774 24.55 3.50 -30.44
N GLU A 775 24.22 2.45 -29.68
CA GLU A 775 23.42 2.60 -28.47
C GLU A 775 24.15 3.43 -27.40
N GLU A 776 25.44 3.16 -27.20
CA GLU A 776 26.27 3.90 -26.25
C GLU A 776 26.37 5.38 -26.61
N GLN A 777 26.52 5.71 -27.89
CA GLN A 777 26.51 7.08 -28.40
C GLN A 777 25.20 7.80 -28.11
N ILE A 778 24.06 7.11 -28.25
CA ILE A 778 22.74 7.67 -27.95
C ILE A 778 22.62 8.04 -26.48
N PHE A 779 23.01 7.15 -25.56
CA PHE A 779 22.96 7.44 -24.12
C PHE A 779 23.97 8.51 -23.71
N LYS A 780 25.20 8.47 -24.23
CA LYS A 780 26.19 9.54 -24.00
C LYS A 780 25.67 10.89 -24.44
N LEU A 781 25.01 10.96 -25.60
CA LEU A 781 24.40 12.19 -26.10
C LEU A 781 23.24 12.64 -25.21
N ALA A 782 22.39 11.70 -24.74
CA ALA A 782 21.30 12.00 -23.81
C ALA A 782 21.83 12.57 -22.49
N ASP A 783 22.83 11.93 -21.87
CA ASP A 783 23.44 12.40 -20.62
C ASP A 783 24.12 13.77 -20.81
N SER A 784 24.86 13.95 -21.91
CA SER A 784 25.49 15.24 -22.26
C SER A 784 24.46 16.36 -22.47
N LEU A 785 23.31 16.02 -23.06
CA LEU A 785 22.19 16.94 -23.26
C LEU A 785 21.54 17.35 -21.93
N VAL A 786 21.38 16.41 -20.99
CA VAL A 786 20.88 16.70 -19.64
C VAL A 786 21.86 17.61 -18.92
N ASN A 787 23.16 17.26 -18.91
CA ASN A 787 24.19 18.07 -18.28
C ASN A 787 24.25 19.49 -18.87
N ASP A 788 24.36 19.64 -20.19
CA ASP A 788 24.40 20.94 -20.88
C ASP A 788 23.15 21.79 -20.62
N TYR A 789 21.97 21.17 -20.54
CA TYR A 789 20.72 21.91 -20.35
C TYR A 789 20.53 22.41 -18.92
N PHE A 790 20.74 21.54 -17.93
CA PHE A 790 20.39 21.82 -16.52
C PHE A 790 21.56 22.42 -15.72
N PHE A 791 22.79 22.07 -16.08
CA PHE A 791 24.00 22.43 -15.33
C PHE A 791 25.04 23.17 -16.21
N GLY A 792 24.73 23.41 -17.49
CA GLY A 792 25.59 24.10 -18.45
C GLY A 792 24.94 25.32 -19.11
N GLU A 793 25.48 25.71 -20.28
CA GLU A 793 25.06 26.92 -21.01
C GLU A 793 23.98 26.67 -22.08
N LYS A 794 23.40 25.47 -22.13
CA LYS A 794 22.41 25.04 -23.16
C LYS A 794 22.95 25.12 -24.60
N LYS A 795 24.27 25.10 -24.80
CA LYS A 795 24.90 25.25 -26.12
C LYS A 795 24.60 24.06 -27.00
N LEU A 796 24.81 22.84 -26.48
CA LEU A 796 24.53 21.60 -27.20
C LEU A 796 23.03 21.44 -27.48
N TYR A 797 22.18 21.71 -26.48
CA TYR A 797 20.73 21.69 -26.63
C TYR A 797 20.25 22.60 -27.79
N ASN A 798 20.74 23.84 -27.83
CA ASN A 798 20.36 24.79 -28.86
C ASN A 798 20.84 24.37 -30.26
N GLN A 799 22.02 23.75 -30.36
CA GLN A 799 22.53 23.21 -31.62
C GLN A 799 21.68 22.04 -32.11
N ILE A 800 21.36 21.08 -31.22
CA ILE A 800 20.53 19.92 -31.52
C ILE A 800 19.12 20.36 -31.95
N CYS A 801 18.51 21.30 -31.23
CA CYS A 801 17.19 21.82 -31.58
C CYS A 801 17.12 22.37 -33.01
N LYS A 802 18.20 22.96 -33.55
CA LYS A 802 18.23 23.46 -34.93
C LYS A 802 18.23 22.35 -35.98
N LYS A 803 18.63 21.13 -35.60
CA LYS A 803 18.75 19.97 -36.49
C LYS A 803 17.53 19.06 -36.47
N LEU A 804 16.80 19.05 -35.36
CA LEU A 804 15.60 18.22 -35.19
C LEU A 804 14.46 18.66 -36.12
N SER A 805 13.66 17.68 -36.54
CA SER A 805 12.39 17.92 -37.22
C SER A 805 11.44 18.80 -36.36
N HIS A 806 10.36 19.34 -36.94
CA HIS A 806 9.37 20.10 -36.17
C HIS A 806 8.76 19.24 -35.04
N ALA A 807 8.48 17.96 -35.31
CA ALA A 807 7.96 17.03 -34.32
C ALA A 807 9.00 16.71 -33.22
N GLY A 808 10.26 16.46 -33.61
CA GLY A 808 11.37 16.24 -32.68
C GLY A 808 11.61 17.43 -31.76
N ARG A 809 11.59 18.67 -32.29
CA ARG A 809 11.71 19.91 -31.51
C ARG A 809 10.60 20.08 -30.48
N LYS A 810 9.35 19.72 -30.83
CA LYS A 810 8.24 19.78 -29.87
C LYS A 810 8.46 18.76 -28.75
N LYS A 811 8.74 17.50 -29.11
CA LYS A 811 8.96 16.41 -28.15
C LYS A 811 10.10 16.73 -27.18
N ILE A 812 11.27 17.15 -27.69
CA ILE A 812 12.42 17.44 -26.82
C ILE A 812 12.12 18.60 -25.87
N LYS A 813 11.43 19.65 -26.33
CA LYS A 813 11.04 20.78 -25.48
C LYS A 813 10.09 20.35 -24.37
N ASP A 814 9.11 19.51 -24.68
CA ASP A 814 8.17 18.98 -23.68
C ASP A 814 8.90 18.09 -22.65
N THR A 815 9.87 17.28 -23.09
CA THR A 815 10.72 16.45 -22.22
C THR A 815 11.60 17.27 -21.29
N PHE A 816 12.28 18.31 -21.79
CA PHE A 816 13.11 19.17 -20.93
C PHE A 816 12.27 20.02 -19.97
N LYS A 817 11.11 20.51 -20.39
CA LYS A 817 10.16 21.21 -19.49
C LYS A 817 9.69 20.30 -18.34
N TYR A 818 9.50 19.01 -18.62
CA TYR A 818 9.23 18.03 -17.57
C TYR A 818 10.45 17.86 -16.65
N GLY A 819 11.66 17.78 -17.21
CA GLY A 819 12.91 17.75 -16.43
C GLY A 819 13.10 18.97 -15.52
N GLU A 820 12.73 20.19 -15.96
CA GLU A 820 12.77 21.39 -15.11
C GLU A 820 11.85 21.27 -13.89
N ARG A 821 10.69 20.62 -14.05
CA ARG A 821 9.79 20.33 -12.92
C ARG A 821 10.42 19.29 -11.99
N SER A 822 10.94 18.20 -12.52
CA SER A 822 11.58 17.15 -11.73
C SER A 822 12.80 17.66 -10.95
N LEU A 823 13.63 18.52 -11.57
CA LEU A 823 14.78 19.13 -10.91
C LEU A 823 14.35 19.95 -9.70
N ARG A 824 13.32 20.80 -9.83
CA ARG A 824 12.79 21.57 -8.69
C ARG A 824 12.34 20.65 -7.54
N LEU A 825 11.62 19.57 -7.86
CA LEU A 825 11.20 18.61 -6.83
C LEU A 825 12.39 17.94 -6.13
N ILE A 826 13.44 17.59 -6.87
CA ILE A 826 14.67 17.02 -6.29
C ILE A 826 15.34 18.04 -5.37
N GLU A 827 15.42 19.30 -5.80
CA GLU A 827 16.04 20.41 -5.03
C GLU A 827 15.25 20.82 -3.79
N ASP A 828 13.92 20.66 -3.82
CA ASP A 828 13.02 20.95 -2.69
C ASP A 828 13.07 19.86 -1.60
N THR A 829 13.92 18.84 -1.74
CA THR A 829 14.06 17.75 -0.76
C THR A 829 14.65 18.24 0.56
N ASP A 830 13.91 18.05 1.66
CA ASP A 830 14.36 18.37 3.02
C ASP A 830 13.90 17.31 4.04
N GLU A 831 14.69 16.23 4.13
CA GLU A 831 14.38 15.09 4.99
C GLU A 831 14.54 15.39 6.49
N ILE A 832 15.57 16.17 6.85
CA ILE A 832 15.80 16.58 8.24
C ILE A 832 14.73 17.59 8.68
N GLY A 833 14.39 18.57 7.83
CA GLY A 833 13.30 19.50 8.11
C GLY A 833 11.97 18.79 8.30
N GLY A 834 11.66 17.80 7.46
CA GLY A 834 10.51 16.90 7.62
C GLY A 834 10.46 16.18 8.97
N LEU A 835 11.60 15.61 9.38
CA LEU A 835 11.74 14.95 10.68
C LEU A 835 11.55 15.93 11.84
N LEU A 836 12.24 17.08 11.81
CA LEU A 836 12.14 18.12 12.84
C LEU A 836 10.71 18.68 12.95
N ASN A 837 10.03 18.89 11.82
CA ASN A 837 8.63 19.29 11.77
C ASN A 837 7.72 18.27 12.50
N GLY A 838 7.94 16.98 12.27
CA GLY A 838 7.25 15.92 13.02
C GLY A 838 7.59 15.94 14.52
N MET A 839 8.86 16.15 14.87
CA MET A 839 9.32 16.24 16.27
C MET A 839 8.84 17.49 17.00
N ASP A 840 8.42 18.52 16.27
CA ASP A 840 7.76 19.71 16.80
C ASP A 840 6.24 19.56 16.92
N GLY A 841 5.70 18.39 16.56
CA GLY A 841 4.27 18.12 16.65
C GLY A 841 3.46 18.99 15.70
N ASN A 842 3.98 19.25 14.50
CA ASN A 842 3.29 19.96 13.44
C ASN A 842 2.63 18.98 12.45
N TYR A 843 1.86 19.51 11.50
CA TYR A 843 1.31 18.71 10.41
C TYR A 843 2.43 18.35 9.42
N THR A 844 2.67 17.05 9.21
CA THR A 844 3.56 16.57 8.14
C THR A 844 2.72 16.21 6.93
N GLU A 845 2.88 16.98 5.85
CA GLU A 845 2.12 16.82 4.62
C GLU A 845 2.36 15.44 3.99
N ALA A 846 1.29 14.88 3.42
CA ALA A 846 1.31 13.58 2.79
C ALA A 846 1.92 13.63 1.38
N ARG A 847 2.80 12.68 1.04
CA ARG A 847 3.31 12.48 -0.32
C ARG A 847 3.26 11.03 -0.76
N LEU A 848 3.13 10.81 -2.08
CA LEU A 848 3.09 9.48 -2.66
C LEU A 848 4.46 8.79 -2.45
N GLY A 849 4.47 7.53 -2.02
CA GLY A 849 5.65 6.67 -2.12
C GLY A 849 5.60 5.78 -3.39
N GLY A 850 6.76 5.36 -3.88
CA GLY A 850 6.92 4.53 -5.08
C GLY A 850 8.32 4.61 -5.69
N ASP A 851 8.44 4.27 -6.96
CA ASP A 851 9.70 4.30 -7.70
C ASP A 851 9.99 5.71 -8.25
N LEU A 852 11.13 6.29 -7.84
CA LEU A 852 11.53 7.67 -8.15
C LEU A 852 11.74 7.92 -9.65
N ILE A 853 12.12 6.89 -10.41
CA ILE A 853 12.28 7.01 -11.87
C ILE A 853 10.91 6.91 -12.52
N ARG A 854 10.01 6.04 -12.10
CA ARG A 854 8.68 5.90 -12.74
C ARG A 854 7.74 7.05 -12.41
N ASP A 855 7.77 7.56 -11.19
CA ASP A 855 6.89 8.64 -10.73
C ASP A 855 7.70 9.72 -9.98
N PRO A 856 8.41 10.63 -10.69
CA PRO A 856 9.22 11.71 -10.08
C PRO A 856 8.48 12.66 -9.14
N GLU A 857 7.14 12.67 -9.15
CA GLU A 857 6.28 13.42 -8.22
C GLU A 857 6.35 12.93 -6.76
N ILE A 858 7.06 11.83 -6.53
CA ILE A 858 7.42 11.34 -5.19
C ILE A 858 8.40 12.30 -4.51
N PHE A 859 9.26 12.97 -5.27
CA PHE A 859 10.03 14.10 -4.75
C PHE A 859 9.10 15.31 -4.49
N PRO A 860 9.42 16.19 -3.53
CA PRO A 860 10.52 16.09 -2.56
C PRO A 860 10.30 15.01 -1.48
N THR A 861 11.38 14.44 -0.95
CA THR A 861 11.32 13.56 0.25
C THR A 861 11.24 14.37 1.55
N GLY A 862 11.17 13.73 2.72
CA GLY A 862 10.91 14.39 4.01
C GLY A 862 9.43 14.56 4.38
N HIS A 863 8.54 13.82 3.72
CA HIS A 863 7.09 13.97 3.85
C HIS A 863 6.43 12.70 4.38
N ASN A 864 5.18 12.79 4.86
CA ASN A 864 4.43 11.65 5.38
C ASN A 864 4.00 10.73 4.23
N ILE A 865 4.69 9.62 4.02
CA ILE A 865 4.39 8.76 2.88
C ILE A 865 3.03 8.09 2.98
N PHE A 866 2.36 8.01 1.83
CA PHE A 866 1.14 7.24 1.64
C PHE A 866 1.24 6.43 0.34
N GLN A 867 0.44 5.37 0.24
CA GLN A 867 0.30 4.55 -0.97
C GLN A 867 -0.68 5.18 -1.99
N PHE A 868 -0.64 4.80 -3.24
CA PHE A 868 -1.61 5.29 -4.23
C PHE A 868 -3.07 4.89 -3.91
N ASP A 869 -4.05 5.52 -4.57
CA ASP A 869 -5.48 5.17 -4.44
C ASP A 869 -5.78 3.78 -5.06
N PRO A 870 -6.11 2.75 -4.26
CA PRO A 870 -6.28 1.36 -4.73
C PRO A 870 -7.46 1.18 -5.69
N ARG A 871 -8.38 2.14 -5.76
CA ARG A 871 -9.51 2.10 -6.70
C ARG A 871 -9.03 2.29 -8.15
N LEU A 872 -7.89 2.95 -8.34
CA LEU A 872 -7.33 3.28 -9.64
C LEU A 872 -6.53 2.14 -10.29
N VAL A 873 -6.41 0.98 -9.64
CA VAL A 873 -5.68 -0.20 -10.14
C VAL A 873 -6.60 -1.27 -10.71
N PRO A 874 -6.27 -1.93 -11.85
CA PRO A 874 -5.11 -1.66 -12.68
C PRO A 874 -5.30 -0.38 -13.53
N SER A 875 -4.21 0.35 -13.73
CA SER A 875 -4.22 1.49 -14.65
C SER A 875 -4.27 1.02 -16.12
N LYS A 876 -4.67 1.91 -17.04
CA LYS A 876 -4.68 1.59 -18.48
C LYS A 876 -3.29 1.18 -18.98
N THR A 877 -2.26 1.94 -18.61
CA THR A 877 -0.87 1.66 -18.99
C THR A 877 -0.38 0.35 -18.40
N ALA A 878 -0.76 0.04 -17.15
CA ALA A 878 -0.41 -1.22 -16.52
C ALA A 878 -1.03 -2.43 -17.23
N MET A 879 -2.29 -2.32 -17.68
CA MET A 879 -2.92 -3.35 -18.50
C MET A 879 -2.22 -3.53 -19.86
N GLU A 880 -1.85 -2.43 -20.54
CA GLU A 880 -1.14 -2.49 -21.82
C GLU A 880 0.25 -3.11 -21.70
N ARG A 881 0.97 -2.84 -20.61
CA ARG A 881 2.28 -3.45 -20.33
C ARG A 881 2.12 -4.90 -19.90
N GLY A 882 1.15 -5.20 -19.03
CA GLY A 882 0.80 -6.56 -18.62
C GLY A 882 0.44 -7.48 -19.79
N ASP A 883 -0.25 -6.96 -20.82
CA ASP A 883 -0.52 -7.71 -22.05
C ASP A 883 0.78 -8.13 -22.79
N ARG A 884 1.76 -7.22 -22.86
CA ARG A 884 3.07 -7.54 -23.45
C ARG A 884 3.85 -8.54 -22.61
N ILE A 885 3.79 -8.43 -21.29
CA ILE A 885 4.40 -9.39 -20.35
C ILE A 885 3.81 -10.78 -20.58
N ALA A 886 2.47 -10.89 -20.56
CA ALA A 886 1.78 -12.16 -20.79
C ALA A 886 2.14 -12.75 -22.15
N LYS A 887 2.08 -11.96 -23.23
CA LYS A 887 2.49 -12.40 -24.56
C LYS A 887 3.93 -12.90 -24.59
N SER A 888 4.87 -12.15 -24.00
CA SER A 888 6.28 -12.52 -23.98
C SER A 888 6.53 -13.84 -23.24
N THR A 889 5.85 -14.09 -22.12
CA THR A 889 5.96 -15.37 -21.40
C THR A 889 5.34 -16.55 -22.15
N ILE A 890 4.22 -16.34 -22.86
CA ILE A 890 3.58 -17.36 -23.69
C ILE A 890 4.48 -17.69 -24.88
N ASP A 891 4.98 -16.67 -25.58
CA ASP A 891 5.85 -16.84 -26.74
C ASP A 891 7.14 -17.58 -26.36
N TYR A 892 7.73 -17.28 -25.20
CA TYR A 892 8.88 -18.02 -24.66
C TYR A 892 8.57 -19.52 -24.53
N TYR A 893 7.49 -19.88 -23.83
CA TYR A 893 7.11 -21.28 -23.62
C TYR A 893 6.72 -21.98 -24.92
N LEU A 894 5.95 -21.32 -25.79
CA LEU A 894 5.52 -21.86 -27.08
C LEU A 894 6.72 -22.14 -27.99
N ASN A 895 7.75 -21.29 -27.97
CA ASN A 895 8.96 -21.48 -28.76
C ASN A 895 9.77 -22.69 -28.28
N ASN A 896 9.79 -22.98 -26.98
CA ASN A 896 10.55 -24.09 -26.41
C ASN A 896 9.76 -25.41 -26.45
N GLU A 897 8.50 -25.40 -26.02
CA GLU A 897 7.68 -26.60 -25.81
C GLU A 897 6.73 -26.92 -26.98
N LYS A 898 6.61 -26.01 -27.96
CA LYS A 898 5.73 -26.14 -29.14
C LYS A 898 4.24 -26.34 -28.81
N LYS A 899 3.82 -25.99 -27.59
CA LYS A 899 2.43 -25.99 -27.11
C LYS A 899 2.18 -24.79 -26.19
N TYR A 900 0.91 -24.43 -25.99
CA TYR A 900 0.56 -23.42 -24.98
C TYR A 900 0.70 -24.01 -23.57
N PRO A 901 1.10 -23.18 -22.57
CA PRO A 901 1.06 -23.62 -21.17
C PRO A 901 -0.41 -23.76 -20.73
N GLU A 902 -0.73 -24.81 -19.98
CA GLU A 902 -2.10 -24.97 -19.47
C GLU A 902 -2.37 -24.03 -18.28
N SER A 903 -1.35 -23.82 -17.43
CA SER A 903 -1.42 -22.93 -16.28
C SER A 903 -0.11 -22.18 -16.04
N VAL A 904 -0.23 -20.90 -15.70
CA VAL A 904 0.88 -20.04 -15.25
C VAL A 904 0.62 -19.63 -13.81
N THR A 905 1.61 -19.73 -12.94
CA THR A 905 1.51 -19.18 -11.58
C THR A 905 2.26 -17.85 -11.48
N VAL A 906 1.69 -16.90 -10.75
CA VAL A 906 2.29 -15.57 -10.52
C VAL A 906 2.29 -15.21 -9.03
N VAL A 907 3.22 -14.33 -8.66
CA VAL A 907 3.27 -13.68 -7.34
C VAL A 907 2.69 -12.27 -7.45
N LEU A 908 1.63 -11.98 -6.70
CA LEU A 908 1.11 -10.62 -6.52
C LEU A 908 1.72 -9.99 -5.27
N TRP A 909 2.61 -9.02 -5.51
CA TRP A 909 3.29 -8.26 -4.48
C TRP A 909 2.73 -6.86 -4.32
N GLY A 910 2.47 -6.47 -3.07
CA GLY A 910 2.01 -5.11 -2.76
C GLY A 910 2.97 -4.04 -3.26
N LEU A 911 4.28 -4.31 -3.19
CA LEU A 911 5.35 -3.43 -3.63
C LEU A 911 5.34 -3.19 -5.15
N GLU A 912 5.35 -4.27 -5.93
CA GLU A 912 5.30 -4.21 -7.40
C GLU A 912 4.01 -3.50 -7.86
N THR A 913 2.86 -3.92 -7.32
CA THR A 913 1.57 -3.41 -7.74
C THR A 913 1.45 -1.92 -7.44
N SER A 914 2.09 -1.44 -6.36
CA SER A 914 2.15 -0.01 -6.03
C SER A 914 2.99 0.82 -6.97
N ARG A 915 4.13 0.28 -7.42
CA ARG A 915 5.02 0.98 -8.36
C ARG A 915 4.49 0.99 -9.79
N THR A 916 3.81 -0.07 -10.20
CA THR A 916 3.36 -0.24 -11.59
C THR A 916 1.89 0.14 -11.81
N LYS A 917 1.12 0.30 -10.73
CA LYS A 917 -0.34 0.43 -10.76
C LYS A 917 -0.99 -0.80 -11.43
N GLY A 918 -0.44 -1.99 -11.16
CA GLY A 918 -1.01 -3.30 -11.49
C GLY A 918 -0.58 -3.93 -12.82
N GLU A 919 0.72 -3.94 -13.16
CA GLU A 919 1.23 -4.61 -14.38
C GLU A 919 0.98 -6.12 -14.34
N THR A 920 1.26 -6.79 -13.21
CA THR A 920 0.97 -8.22 -13.03
C THR A 920 -0.54 -8.52 -13.06
N ILE A 921 -1.38 -7.61 -12.59
CA ILE A 921 -2.84 -7.73 -12.77
C ILE A 921 -3.18 -7.67 -14.26
N GLY A 922 -2.57 -6.76 -15.02
CA GLY A 922 -2.68 -6.72 -16.49
C GLY A 922 -2.24 -8.01 -17.17
N GLN A 923 -1.16 -8.63 -16.68
CA GLN A 923 -0.63 -9.92 -17.15
C GLN A 923 -1.65 -11.04 -16.93
N ILE A 924 -2.23 -11.14 -15.72
CA ILE A 924 -3.28 -12.12 -15.39
C ILE A 924 -4.49 -11.93 -16.32
N LEU A 925 -4.98 -10.69 -16.47
CA LEU A 925 -6.11 -10.39 -17.34
C LEU A 925 -5.86 -10.81 -18.80
N SER A 926 -4.64 -10.61 -19.29
CA SER A 926 -4.27 -11.05 -20.64
C SER A 926 -4.29 -12.58 -20.74
N TYR A 927 -3.73 -13.34 -19.80
CA TYR A 927 -3.80 -14.83 -19.81
C TYR A 927 -5.24 -15.33 -19.96
N LEU A 928 -6.15 -14.75 -19.17
CA LEU A 928 -7.58 -15.10 -19.15
C LEU A 928 -8.36 -14.61 -20.39
N GLY A 929 -7.79 -13.67 -21.16
CA GLY A 929 -8.45 -13.03 -22.28
C GLY A 929 -9.54 -12.03 -21.85
N VAL A 930 -9.28 -11.25 -20.80
CA VAL A 930 -10.23 -10.32 -20.18
C VAL A 930 -9.70 -8.89 -20.26
N LYS A 931 -10.60 -7.92 -20.44
CA LYS A 931 -10.30 -6.48 -20.41
C LYS A 931 -11.17 -5.79 -19.37
N ILE A 932 -10.60 -4.83 -18.64
CA ILE A 932 -11.36 -3.98 -17.73
C ILE A 932 -11.61 -2.63 -18.39
N LYS A 933 -12.87 -2.18 -18.37
CA LYS A 933 -13.23 -0.78 -18.69
C LYS A 933 -13.59 -0.03 -17.42
N LYS A 934 -13.10 1.22 -17.31
CA LYS A 934 -13.58 2.14 -16.28
C LYS A 934 -15.07 2.41 -16.49
N GLY A 935 -15.86 2.30 -15.42
CA GLY A 935 -17.28 2.65 -15.37
C GLY A 935 -17.49 4.16 -15.39
N SER A 936 -18.68 4.58 -14.95
CA SER A 936 -19.03 6.02 -14.90
C SER A 936 -18.35 6.77 -13.75
N ASP A 937 -17.88 6.05 -12.73
CA ASP A 937 -17.09 6.54 -11.60
C ASP A 937 -15.89 5.62 -11.29
N SER A 938 -15.10 5.96 -10.27
CA SER A 938 -13.90 5.20 -9.87
C SER A 938 -14.20 3.86 -9.18
N TRP A 939 -15.46 3.59 -8.82
CA TRP A 939 -15.86 2.41 -8.05
C TRP A 939 -16.38 1.30 -8.97
N GLU A 940 -17.02 1.65 -10.09
CA GLU A 940 -17.52 0.70 -11.08
C GLU A 940 -16.40 0.25 -12.05
N LYS A 941 -16.07 -1.05 -12.03
CA LYS A 941 -15.25 -1.70 -13.07
C LYS A 941 -16.13 -2.64 -13.88
N LYS A 942 -16.13 -2.47 -15.20
CA LYS A 942 -16.88 -3.35 -16.12
C LYS A 942 -15.91 -4.36 -16.73
N ILE A 943 -16.13 -5.64 -16.44
CA ILE A 943 -15.41 -6.76 -17.02
C ILE A 943 -15.90 -6.96 -18.47
N LYS A 944 -14.97 -7.09 -19.41
CA LYS A 944 -15.26 -7.48 -20.80
C LYS A 944 -14.40 -8.70 -21.17
N ILE A 945 -15.04 -9.83 -21.35
CA ILE A 945 -14.40 -11.06 -21.83
C ILE A 945 -14.17 -10.94 -23.35
N THR A 946 -12.96 -11.24 -23.80
CA THR A 946 -12.58 -11.24 -25.23
C THR A 946 -13.00 -12.57 -25.85
N PRO A 947 -13.76 -12.60 -26.96
CA PRO A 947 -14.10 -13.84 -27.67
C PRO A 947 -12.85 -14.61 -28.12
N LEU A 948 -12.89 -15.94 -28.11
CA LEU A 948 -11.75 -16.79 -28.51
C LEU A 948 -11.20 -16.46 -29.90
N LYS A 949 -12.08 -16.15 -30.85
CA LYS A 949 -11.70 -15.73 -32.21
C LYS A 949 -10.80 -14.50 -32.22
N ASP A 950 -11.06 -13.54 -31.33
CA ASP A 950 -10.27 -12.32 -31.21
C ASP A 950 -9.03 -12.54 -30.33
N LEU A 951 -9.07 -13.51 -29.41
CA LEU A 951 -7.95 -13.87 -28.54
C LEU A 951 -6.86 -14.64 -29.31
N GLY A 952 -7.24 -15.46 -30.30
CA GLY A 952 -6.32 -16.17 -31.20
C GLY A 952 -5.56 -17.35 -30.55
N ARG A 953 -5.91 -17.71 -29.32
CA ARG A 953 -5.30 -18.80 -28.54
C ARG A 953 -6.27 -19.29 -27.45
N PRO A 954 -5.98 -20.43 -26.79
CA PRO A 954 -6.70 -20.83 -25.58
C PRO A 954 -6.58 -19.78 -24.45
N ARG A 955 -7.56 -19.78 -23.55
CA ARG A 955 -7.45 -19.10 -22.25
C ARG A 955 -6.56 -19.91 -21.33
N ILE A 956 -5.51 -19.28 -20.83
CA ILE A 956 -4.50 -19.90 -19.99
C ILE A 956 -4.92 -19.74 -18.53
N ASP A 957 -4.95 -20.84 -17.77
CA ASP A 957 -5.29 -20.78 -16.34
C ASP A 957 -4.19 -20.05 -15.57
N CYS A 958 -4.56 -19.37 -14.49
CA CYS A 958 -3.60 -18.60 -13.71
C CYS A 958 -3.77 -18.85 -12.22
N LEU A 959 -2.77 -19.46 -11.59
CA LEU A 959 -2.68 -19.56 -10.14
C LEU A 959 -1.98 -18.31 -9.59
N ILE A 960 -2.47 -17.80 -8.47
CA ILE A 960 -1.97 -16.58 -7.87
C ILE A 960 -1.58 -16.88 -6.44
N THR A 961 -0.35 -16.51 -6.08
CA THR A 961 0.07 -16.39 -4.69
C THR A 961 0.17 -14.91 -4.31
N ILE A 962 -0.41 -14.52 -3.18
CA ILE A 962 -0.41 -13.15 -2.67
C ILE A 962 0.46 -13.06 -1.42
N CYS A 963 1.22 -11.98 -1.28
CA CYS A 963 1.83 -11.67 0.02
C CYS A 963 0.82 -10.99 0.95
N GLY A 964 1.09 -10.98 2.27
CA GLY A 964 0.23 -10.32 3.26
C GLY A 964 0.03 -8.83 2.96
N PHE A 965 1.04 -8.15 2.40
CA PHE A 965 0.91 -6.76 1.96
C PHE A 965 -0.13 -6.58 0.85
N PHE A 966 -0.16 -7.48 -0.14
CA PHE A 966 -1.14 -7.39 -1.22
C PHE A 966 -2.57 -7.56 -0.69
N ARG A 967 -2.77 -8.52 0.23
CA ARG A 967 -4.06 -8.72 0.91
C ARG A 967 -4.54 -7.45 1.62
N ASP A 968 -3.67 -6.82 2.40
CA ASP A 968 -4.00 -5.65 3.22
C ASP A 968 -4.21 -4.36 2.38
N MET A 969 -3.57 -4.28 1.20
CA MET A 969 -3.59 -3.08 0.35
C MET A 969 -4.62 -3.14 -0.78
N PHE A 970 -4.91 -4.33 -1.31
CA PHE A 970 -5.76 -4.52 -2.49
C PHE A 970 -6.90 -5.50 -2.27
N PRO A 971 -7.69 -5.37 -1.18
CA PRO A 971 -8.79 -6.29 -0.92
C PRO A 971 -9.87 -6.23 -2.01
N ASN A 972 -10.01 -5.09 -2.69
CA ASN A 972 -10.87 -4.92 -3.86
C ASN A 972 -10.36 -5.64 -5.12
N MET A 973 -9.05 -5.89 -5.23
CA MET A 973 -8.50 -6.65 -6.37
C MET A 973 -8.68 -8.14 -6.18
N ILE A 974 -8.63 -8.61 -4.93
CA ILE A 974 -9.02 -9.98 -4.57
C ILE A 974 -10.46 -10.24 -5.06
N ASP A 975 -11.42 -9.40 -4.68
CA ASP A 975 -12.82 -9.60 -5.07
C ASP A 975 -13.01 -9.58 -6.60
N LEU A 976 -12.35 -8.65 -7.28
CA LEU A 976 -12.43 -8.51 -8.73
C LEU A 976 -11.83 -9.71 -9.48
N LEU A 977 -10.67 -10.21 -9.04
CA LEU A 977 -10.02 -11.34 -9.70
C LEU A 977 -10.83 -12.62 -9.50
N ASP A 978 -11.35 -12.85 -8.29
CA ASP A 978 -12.22 -13.99 -7.99
C ASP A 978 -13.49 -13.99 -8.88
N GLU A 979 -14.15 -12.83 -9.02
CA GLU A 979 -15.28 -12.66 -9.94
C GLU A 979 -14.91 -13.00 -11.39
N ILE A 980 -13.71 -12.60 -11.83
CA ILE A 980 -13.23 -12.88 -13.19
C ILE A 980 -12.97 -14.39 -13.37
N PHE A 981 -12.32 -15.06 -12.42
CA PHE A 981 -12.05 -16.50 -12.52
C PHE A 981 -13.35 -17.30 -12.58
N GLU A 982 -14.32 -16.99 -11.72
CA GLU A 982 -15.65 -17.59 -11.75
C GLU A 982 -16.32 -17.37 -13.11
N ALA A 983 -16.40 -16.12 -13.58
CA ALA A 983 -17.04 -15.79 -14.86
C ALA A 983 -16.40 -16.50 -16.06
N VAL A 984 -15.06 -16.57 -16.12
CA VAL A 984 -14.33 -17.23 -17.22
C VAL A 984 -14.49 -18.76 -17.16
N SER A 985 -14.56 -19.35 -15.97
CA SER A 985 -14.78 -20.79 -15.79
C SER A 985 -16.15 -21.27 -16.29
N LEU A 986 -17.15 -20.39 -16.23
CA LEU A 986 -18.55 -20.68 -16.57
C LEU A 986 -18.88 -20.48 -18.06
N LEU A 987 -17.94 -19.97 -18.86
CA LEU A 987 -18.14 -19.80 -20.30
C LEU A 987 -18.43 -21.13 -20.98
N ASP A 988 -19.32 -21.10 -21.97
CA ASP A 988 -19.61 -22.25 -22.83
C ASP A 988 -18.54 -22.41 -23.91
N GLU A 989 -17.34 -22.77 -23.47
CA GLU A 989 -16.15 -23.01 -24.29
C GLU A 989 -15.65 -24.46 -24.08
N SER A 990 -14.94 -25.01 -25.06
CA SER A 990 -14.35 -26.34 -24.93
C SER A 990 -13.20 -26.34 -23.92
N GLU A 991 -12.94 -27.47 -23.26
CA GLU A 991 -11.84 -27.60 -22.30
C GLU A 991 -10.44 -27.51 -22.93
N LYS A 992 -10.35 -27.63 -24.26
CA LYS A 992 -9.11 -27.43 -25.02
C LYS A 992 -8.83 -25.95 -25.28
N ASP A 993 -9.89 -25.12 -25.31
CA ASP A 993 -9.80 -23.69 -25.58
C ASP A 993 -9.87 -22.84 -24.29
N ASN A 994 -10.30 -23.43 -23.17
CA ASN A 994 -10.41 -22.75 -21.89
C ASN A 994 -9.89 -23.66 -20.75
N TYR A 995 -8.63 -23.46 -20.37
CA TYR A 995 -7.98 -24.25 -19.33
C TYR A 995 -8.52 -23.93 -17.92
N ILE A 996 -9.05 -22.73 -17.70
CA ILE A 996 -9.71 -22.35 -16.43
C ILE A 996 -10.93 -23.24 -16.22
N ARG A 997 -11.77 -23.40 -17.26
CA ARG A 997 -12.95 -24.26 -17.23
C ARG A 997 -12.58 -25.72 -17.03
N LYS A 998 -11.61 -26.23 -17.79
CA LYS A 998 -11.06 -27.59 -17.66
C LYS A 998 -10.66 -27.89 -16.22
N HIS A 999 -9.86 -27.01 -15.62
CA HIS A 999 -9.32 -27.21 -14.29
C HIS A 999 -10.34 -27.00 -13.17
N SER A 1000 -11.27 -26.05 -13.34
CA SER A 1000 -12.31 -25.77 -12.34
C SER A 1000 -13.31 -26.92 -12.26
N LYS A 1001 -13.71 -27.52 -13.40
CA LYS A 1001 -14.52 -28.75 -13.38
C LYS A 1001 -13.83 -29.88 -12.61
N LYS A 1002 -12.53 -30.12 -12.87
CA LYS A 1002 -11.77 -31.14 -12.12
C LYS A 1002 -11.72 -30.84 -10.62
N ASN A 1003 -11.50 -29.58 -10.25
CA ASN A 1003 -11.51 -29.17 -8.85
C ASN A 1003 -12.88 -29.39 -8.21
N TYR A 1004 -13.97 -29.08 -8.92
CA TYR A 1004 -15.34 -29.31 -8.44
C TYR A 1004 -15.58 -30.78 -8.13
N GLU A 1005 -15.25 -31.69 -9.06
CA GLU A 1005 -15.41 -33.14 -8.83
C GLU A 1005 -14.60 -33.63 -7.61
N ASN A 1006 -13.37 -33.14 -7.43
CA ASN A 1006 -12.55 -33.47 -6.26
C ASN A 1006 -13.14 -32.91 -4.96
N LEU A 1007 -13.62 -31.67 -4.97
CA LEU A 1007 -14.14 -30.98 -3.78
C LEU A 1007 -15.47 -31.59 -3.33
N LYS A 1008 -16.35 -31.98 -4.25
CA LYS A 1008 -17.62 -32.66 -3.95
C LYS A 1008 -17.46 -33.90 -3.09
N ALA A 1009 -16.32 -34.57 -3.16
CA ALA A 1009 -16.04 -35.74 -2.33
C ALA A 1009 -15.87 -35.40 -0.84
N THR A 1010 -15.65 -34.13 -0.49
CA THR A 1010 -15.27 -33.68 0.86
C THR A 1010 -16.13 -32.54 1.43
N MET A 1011 -16.96 -31.88 0.62
CA MET A 1011 -17.84 -30.78 1.03
C MET A 1011 -19.12 -30.73 0.20
N ASP A 1012 -20.10 -29.93 0.63
CA ASP A 1012 -21.37 -29.77 -0.08
C ASP A 1012 -21.19 -29.14 -1.47
N GLU A 1013 -22.14 -29.40 -2.38
CA GLU A 1013 -22.02 -28.94 -3.77
C GLU A 1013 -21.92 -27.42 -3.92
N THR A 1014 -22.54 -26.65 -3.02
CA THR A 1014 -22.51 -25.18 -3.09
C THR A 1014 -21.13 -24.66 -2.72
N SER A 1015 -20.53 -25.18 -1.64
CA SER A 1015 -19.17 -24.85 -1.23
C SER A 1015 -18.14 -25.34 -2.27
N ALA A 1016 -18.32 -26.56 -2.78
CA ALA A 1016 -17.47 -27.12 -3.83
C ALA A 1016 -17.49 -26.26 -5.10
N PHE A 1017 -18.68 -25.82 -5.53
CA PHE A 1017 -18.83 -24.96 -6.70
C PHE A 1017 -18.11 -23.62 -6.50
N LYS A 1018 -18.35 -22.94 -5.37
CA LYS A 1018 -17.70 -21.66 -5.04
C LYS A 1018 -16.17 -21.75 -4.99
N LEU A 1019 -15.62 -22.87 -4.52
CA LEU A 1019 -14.17 -23.08 -4.43
C LEU A 1019 -13.55 -23.65 -5.71
N SER A 1020 -14.33 -24.21 -6.62
CA SER A 1020 -13.81 -24.87 -7.83
C SER A 1020 -12.98 -23.94 -8.73
N SER A 1021 -13.41 -22.67 -8.83
CA SER A 1021 -12.74 -21.61 -9.57
C SER A 1021 -11.72 -20.82 -8.73
N ALA A 1022 -11.49 -21.17 -7.46
CA ALA A 1022 -10.56 -20.44 -6.62
C ALA A 1022 -9.11 -20.61 -7.12
N ARG A 1023 -8.43 -19.47 -7.28
CA ARG A 1023 -7.05 -19.39 -7.81
C ARG A 1023 -6.12 -18.49 -7.01
N MET A 1024 -6.57 -17.89 -5.91
CA MET A 1024 -5.73 -17.02 -5.09
C MET A 1024 -5.47 -17.63 -3.72
N PHE A 1025 -4.18 -17.68 -3.37
CA PHE A 1025 -3.67 -18.31 -2.16
C PHE A 1025 -2.65 -17.39 -1.49
N GLY A 1026 -2.56 -17.41 -0.16
CA GLY A 1026 -1.76 -16.46 0.62
C GLY A 1026 -1.47 -16.93 2.05
N PRO A 1027 -0.81 -16.08 2.85
CA PRO A 1027 -0.71 -16.28 4.30
C PRO A 1027 -2.11 -16.20 4.96
N PRO A 1028 -2.30 -16.75 6.17
CA PRO A 1028 -3.53 -16.52 6.94
C PRO A 1028 -3.65 -15.04 7.33
N GLU A 1029 -4.85 -14.59 7.72
CA GLU A 1029 -5.10 -13.20 8.11
C GLU A 1029 -4.21 -12.78 9.29
N GLY A 1030 -3.66 -11.57 9.24
CA GLY A 1030 -2.76 -11.02 10.26
C GLY A 1030 -1.30 -11.52 10.24
N GLU A 1031 -0.96 -12.53 9.44
CA GLU A 1031 0.41 -13.02 9.25
C GLU A 1031 1.10 -12.46 8.00
N TYR A 1032 2.43 -12.45 8.01
CA TYR A 1032 3.31 -11.96 6.94
C TYR A 1032 4.54 -12.87 6.78
N GLY A 1033 5.13 -12.87 5.58
CA GLY A 1033 6.27 -13.70 5.24
C GLY A 1033 5.93 -15.20 5.12
N THR A 1034 6.93 -15.99 4.77
CA THR A 1034 6.84 -17.46 4.61
C THR A 1034 7.65 -18.22 5.66
N GLY A 1035 8.65 -17.55 6.26
CA GLY A 1035 9.68 -18.13 7.13
C GLY A 1035 10.97 -18.49 6.40
N ILE A 1036 10.97 -18.53 5.05
CA ILE A 1036 12.12 -18.98 4.25
C ILE A 1036 13.32 -18.05 4.39
N THR A 1037 13.12 -16.73 4.46
CA THR A 1037 14.23 -15.78 4.64
C THR A 1037 15.01 -16.06 5.92
N THR A 1038 14.31 -16.39 7.00
CA THR A 1038 14.94 -16.74 8.28
C THR A 1038 15.61 -18.10 8.23
N MET A 1039 14.99 -19.10 7.59
CA MET A 1039 15.60 -20.43 7.40
C MET A 1039 16.92 -20.34 6.61
N VAL A 1040 16.94 -19.55 5.54
CA VAL A 1040 18.15 -19.35 4.72
C VAL A 1040 19.20 -18.57 5.50
N GLY A 1041 18.85 -17.41 6.09
CA GLY A 1041 19.81 -16.60 6.84
C GLY A 1041 20.43 -17.33 8.02
N ALA A 1042 19.63 -18.13 8.75
CA ALA A 1042 20.10 -18.95 9.87
C ALA A 1042 20.80 -20.24 9.45
N GLY A 1043 20.69 -20.66 8.17
CA GLY A 1043 21.26 -21.92 7.66
C GLY A 1043 20.64 -23.18 8.27
N THR A 1044 19.40 -23.12 8.78
CA THR A 1044 18.82 -24.16 9.66
C THR A 1044 18.14 -25.32 8.95
N TRP A 1045 18.10 -25.31 7.62
CA TRP A 1045 17.47 -26.34 6.80
C TRP A 1045 18.48 -27.38 6.33
N LYS A 1046 18.10 -28.67 6.33
CA LYS A 1046 18.96 -29.77 5.89
C LYS A 1046 18.76 -30.11 4.42
N GLU A 1047 17.50 -30.16 3.99
CA GLU A 1047 17.11 -30.50 2.62
C GLU A 1047 16.22 -29.41 2.01
N GLU A 1048 16.35 -29.17 0.70
CA GLU A 1048 15.56 -28.15 -0.01
C GLU A 1048 14.04 -28.40 0.08
N ILE A 1049 13.63 -29.65 0.32
CA ILE A 1049 12.21 -29.99 0.49
C ILE A 1049 11.59 -29.36 1.75
N GLU A 1050 12.40 -29.03 2.76
CA GLU A 1050 11.94 -28.26 3.93
C GLU A 1050 11.50 -26.85 3.55
N ILE A 1051 12.19 -26.22 2.58
CA ILE A 1051 11.86 -24.89 2.07
C ILE A 1051 10.50 -24.94 1.35
N ALA A 1052 10.28 -25.97 0.51
CA ALA A 1052 8.99 -26.19 -0.13
C ALA A 1052 7.86 -26.39 0.89
N LYS A 1053 8.09 -27.20 1.93
CA LYS A 1053 7.11 -27.43 3.00
C LYS A 1053 6.78 -26.14 3.75
N ALA A 1054 7.78 -25.31 4.05
CA ALA A 1054 7.57 -24.01 4.70
C ALA A 1054 6.70 -23.08 3.85
N TYR A 1055 6.96 -23.01 2.53
CA TYR A 1055 6.15 -22.23 1.60
C TYR A 1055 4.72 -22.74 1.50
N LEU A 1056 4.52 -24.05 1.28
CA LEU A 1056 3.21 -24.67 1.18
C LEU A 1056 2.37 -24.44 2.44
N THR A 1057 2.98 -24.57 3.62
CA THR A 1057 2.32 -24.28 4.90
C THR A 1057 1.97 -22.81 5.04
N ALA A 1058 2.85 -21.89 4.60
CA ALA A 1058 2.57 -20.46 4.62
C ALA A 1058 1.40 -20.08 3.70
N GLN A 1059 1.40 -20.59 2.47
CA GLN A 1059 0.58 -20.05 1.38
C GLN A 1059 -0.72 -20.82 1.14
N LYS A 1060 -1.01 -21.91 1.87
CA LYS A 1060 -2.21 -22.74 1.63
C LYS A 1060 -3.57 -22.09 1.88
N HIS A 1061 -3.63 -20.81 2.24
CA HIS A 1061 -4.89 -20.16 2.65
C HIS A 1061 -5.56 -19.50 1.45
N VAL A 1062 -6.81 -19.86 1.17
CA VAL A 1062 -7.55 -19.38 0.01
C VAL A 1062 -8.09 -17.96 0.23
N TYR A 1063 -8.15 -17.19 -0.86
CA TYR A 1063 -8.80 -15.88 -0.91
C TYR A 1063 -9.81 -15.83 -2.07
N THR A 1064 -11.08 -15.61 -1.74
CA THR A 1064 -12.21 -15.40 -2.64
C THR A 1064 -13.11 -14.31 -2.06
N ARG A 1065 -14.20 -13.95 -2.75
CA ARG A 1065 -15.23 -13.05 -2.21
C ARG A 1065 -15.93 -13.61 -0.97
N SER A 1066 -15.90 -14.93 -0.77
CA SER A 1066 -16.63 -15.61 0.32
C SER A 1066 -15.74 -16.28 1.38
N GLN A 1067 -14.48 -16.55 1.09
CA GLN A 1067 -13.51 -17.14 2.02
C GLN A 1067 -12.19 -16.38 1.96
N ARG A 1068 -11.66 -15.97 3.11
CA ARG A 1068 -10.39 -15.22 3.21
C ARG A 1068 -9.54 -15.82 4.32
N GLY A 1069 -8.31 -16.20 3.98
CA GLY A 1069 -7.36 -16.74 4.96
C GLY A 1069 -7.68 -18.14 5.50
N GLN A 1070 -8.59 -18.89 4.86
CA GLN A 1070 -8.94 -20.26 5.28
C GLN A 1070 -8.04 -21.29 4.60
N ALA A 1071 -7.49 -22.25 5.37
CA ALA A 1071 -6.60 -23.26 4.83
C ALA A 1071 -7.34 -24.19 3.84
N GLN A 1072 -6.82 -24.30 2.62
CA GLN A 1072 -7.32 -25.17 1.55
C GLN A 1072 -6.15 -25.91 0.88
N GLU A 1073 -5.42 -26.70 1.67
CA GLU A 1073 -4.15 -27.31 1.26
C GLU A 1073 -4.27 -28.24 0.06
N SER A 1074 -5.27 -29.12 0.06
CA SER A 1074 -5.50 -30.06 -1.05
C SER A 1074 -5.80 -29.34 -2.36
N LEU A 1075 -6.66 -28.31 -2.32
CA LEU A 1075 -7.00 -27.50 -3.49
C LEU A 1075 -5.77 -26.73 -4.00
N PHE A 1076 -4.98 -26.16 -3.09
CA PHE A 1076 -3.74 -25.46 -3.46
C PHE A 1076 -2.77 -26.39 -4.19
N LYS A 1077 -2.51 -27.58 -3.63
CA LYS A 1077 -1.67 -28.62 -4.24
C LYS A 1077 -2.21 -29.07 -5.61
N GLU A 1078 -3.52 -29.29 -5.74
CA GLU A 1078 -4.13 -29.67 -7.03
C GLU A 1078 -3.98 -28.60 -8.11
N ASN A 1079 -4.01 -27.32 -7.74
CA ASN A 1079 -3.72 -26.23 -8.68
C ASN A 1079 -2.23 -26.17 -9.04
N LEU A 1080 -1.33 -26.36 -8.07
CA LEU A 1080 0.12 -26.37 -8.30
C LEU A 1080 0.56 -27.48 -9.28
N LYS A 1081 -0.06 -28.67 -9.23
CA LYS A 1081 0.24 -29.79 -10.15
C LYS A 1081 0.10 -29.43 -11.64
N LYS A 1082 -0.72 -28.43 -11.95
CA LYS A 1082 -1.05 -28.03 -13.34
C LYS A 1082 -0.13 -26.93 -13.87
N VAL A 1083 0.70 -26.33 -13.02
CA VAL A 1083 1.54 -25.17 -13.35
C VAL A 1083 2.67 -25.58 -14.27
N ASP A 1084 2.77 -24.93 -15.42
CA ASP A 1084 3.86 -25.10 -16.39
C ASP A 1084 4.92 -23.99 -16.28
N ILE A 1085 4.48 -22.76 -15.95
CA ILE A 1085 5.35 -21.59 -15.82
C ILE A 1085 5.15 -20.94 -14.46
N VAL A 1086 6.25 -20.59 -13.78
CA VAL A 1086 6.27 -19.63 -12.67
C VAL A 1086 6.78 -18.30 -13.21
N SER A 1087 5.97 -17.25 -13.13
CA SER A 1087 6.32 -15.92 -13.66
C SER A 1087 6.29 -14.84 -12.56
N GLN A 1088 7.32 -14.01 -12.51
CA GLN A 1088 7.34 -12.84 -11.63
C GLN A 1088 7.93 -11.60 -12.32
N VAL A 1089 7.33 -10.44 -12.04
CA VAL A 1089 7.74 -9.15 -12.60
C VAL A 1089 8.72 -8.44 -11.67
N ARG A 1090 9.83 -7.98 -12.24
CA ARG A 1090 10.73 -6.99 -11.63
C ARG A 1090 10.35 -5.60 -12.14
N SER A 1091 9.91 -4.72 -11.24
CA SER A 1091 9.35 -3.41 -11.62
C SER A 1091 10.26 -2.21 -11.41
N SER A 1092 11.36 -2.34 -10.67
CA SER A 1092 12.20 -1.21 -10.27
C SER A 1092 13.67 -1.48 -10.58
N VAL A 1093 14.42 -0.40 -10.87
CA VAL A 1093 15.87 -0.48 -11.01
C VAL A 1093 16.57 -0.59 -9.66
N ASP A 1094 15.91 -0.27 -8.55
CA ASP A 1094 16.54 -0.27 -7.23
C ASP A 1094 17.07 -1.65 -6.87
N TYR A 1095 16.24 -2.68 -7.04
CA TYR A 1095 16.58 -4.07 -6.76
C TYR A 1095 16.71 -4.86 -8.06
N SER A 1096 17.80 -5.59 -8.23
CA SER A 1096 17.89 -6.72 -9.16
C SER A 1096 17.23 -7.96 -8.54
N PHE A 1097 17.03 -8.99 -9.35
CA PHE A 1097 16.45 -10.26 -8.91
C PHE A 1097 17.22 -10.91 -7.75
N MET A 1098 18.54 -10.66 -7.64
CA MET A 1098 19.39 -11.17 -6.56
C MET A 1098 19.54 -10.24 -5.35
N ASP A 1099 19.09 -9.00 -5.42
CA ASP A 1099 19.36 -8.01 -4.35
C ASP A 1099 18.37 -8.11 -3.19
N LEU A 1100 17.18 -8.66 -3.44
CA LEU A 1100 16.11 -8.75 -2.47
C LEU A 1100 15.80 -10.21 -2.16
N ASP A 1101 15.92 -10.55 -0.88
CA ASP A 1101 15.63 -11.86 -0.30
C ASP A 1101 14.20 -12.35 -0.60
N HIS A 1102 13.25 -11.43 -0.65
CA HIS A 1102 11.87 -11.77 -0.96
C HIS A 1102 11.68 -12.40 -2.37
N TYR A 1103 12.65 -12.24 -3.30
CA TYR A 1103 12.60 -12.98 -4.57
C TYR A 1103 12.78 -14.49 -4.35
N TYR A 1104 13.82 -14.94 -3.65
CA TYR A 1104 13.93 -16.38 -3.36
C TYR A 1104 12.83 -16.87 -2.41
N GLU A 1105 12.34 -15.99 -1.52
CA GLU A 1105 11.24 -16.30 -0.62
C GLU A 1105 9.95 -16.65 -1.38
N TYR A 1106 9.51 -15.76 -2.27
CA TYR A 1106 8.23 -15.88 -2.96
C TYR A 1106 8.35 -16.58 -4.31
N PHE A 1107 9.25 -16.12 -5.19
CA PHE A 1107 9.48 -16.76 -6.49
C PHE A 1107 10.05 -18.16 -6.27
N GLY A 1108 11.16 -18.23 -5.55
CA GLY A 1108 11.90 -19.46 -5.33
C GLY A 1108 11.09 -20.48 -4.50
N GLY A 1109 10.47 -20.04 -3.41
CA GLY A 1109 9.58 -20.90 -2.60
C GLY A 1109 8.43 -21.47 -3.42
N LEU A 1110 7.83 -20.68 -4.32
CA LEU A 1110 6.79 -21.13 -5.23
C LEU A 1110 7.31 -22.13 -6.28
N VAL A 1111 8.46 -21.86 -6.90
CA VAL A 1111 9.14 -22.79 -7.81
C VAL A 1111 9.36 -24.14 -7.13
N LYS A 1112 9.99 -24.13 -5.95
CA LYS A 1112 10.28 -25.36 -5.20
C LYS A 1112 9.01 -26.10 -4.79
N SER A 1113 7.94 -25.37 -4.47
CA SER A 1113 6.62 -25.95 -4.16
C SER A 1113 5.98 -26.62 -5.37
N VAL A 1114 6.05 -26.00 -6.55
CA VAL A 1114 5.58 -26.61 -7.80
C VAL A 1114 6.39 -27.86 -8.12
N GLU A 1115 7.73 -27.78 -8.06
CA GLU A 1115 8.63 -28.92 -8.29
C GLU A 1115 8.29 -30.09 -7.36
N THR A 1116 8.13 -29.82 -6.07
CA THR A 1116 7.83 -30.84 -5.05
C THR A 1116 6.47 -31.51 -5.27
N VAL A 1117 5.46 -30.74 -5.70
CA VAL A 1117 4.08 -31.25 -5.84
C VAL A 1117 3.83 -31.88 -7.21
N LYS A 1118 4.43 -31.34 -8.27
CA LYS A 1118 4.31 -31.83 -9.67
C LYS A 1118 5.27 -32.99 -9.95
N GLY A 1119 6.43 -33.03 -9.28
CA GLY A 1119 7.52 -33.97 -9.53
C GLY A 1119 8.48 -33.55 -10.63
N THR A 1120 8.22 -32.44 -11.32
CA THR A 1120 9.09 -31.85 -12.36
C THR A 1120 9.19 -30.34 -12.17
N LYS A 1121 10.34 -29.76 -12.56
CA LYS A 1121 10.58 -28.32 -12.48
C LYS A 1121 9.67 -27.57 -13.48
N PRO A 1122 9.02 -26.46 -13.08
CA PRO A 1122 8.36 -25.57 -14.01
C PRO A 1122 9.37 -24.69 -14.76
N GLU A 1123 8.95 -24.08 -15.86
CA GLU A 1123 9.68 -22.98 -16.49
C GLU A 1123 9.68 -21.75 -15.57
N MET A 1124 10.84 -21.12 -15.37
CA MET A 1124 11.05 -20.08 -14.37
C MET A 1124 11.33 -18.74 -15.04
N LEU A 1125 10.31 -17.91 -15.23
CA LEU A 1125 10.42 -16.69 -16.03
C LEU A 1125 10.37 -15.41 -15.18
N ILE A 1126 11.42 -14.60 -15.29
CA ILE A 1126 11.48 -13.27 -14.71
C ILE A 1126 11.29 -12.24 -15.82
N THR A 1127 10.30 -11.38 -15.66
CA THR A 1127 10.08 -10.28 -16.59
C THR A 1127 10.54 -8.96 -15.98
N ASP A 1128 11.62 -8.41 -16.53
CA ASP A 1128 12.11 -7.08 -16.19
C ASP A 1128 11.30 -6.01 -16.92
N SER A 1129 10.48 -5.29 -16.15
CA SER A 1129 9.71 -4.15 -16.63
C SER A 1129 10.27 -2.82 -16.15
N SER A 1130 11.44 -2.79 -15.49
CA SER A 1130 12.10 -1.60 -14.93
C SER A 1130 12.65 -0.62 -15.98
N SER A 1131 12.28 -0.79 -17.26
CA SER A 1131 12.57 0.13 -18.37
C SER A 1131 11.38 0.27 -19.33
N ASN A 1132 11.51 1.12 -20.35
CA ASN A 1132 10.55 1.16 -21.46
C ASN A 1132 10.47 -0.18 -22.21
N ILE A 1133 11.60 -0.89 -22.30
CA ILE A 1133 11.72 -2.22 -22.90
C ILE A 1133 11.41 -3.27 -21.84
N ILE A 1134 10.63 -4.28 -22.22
CA ILE A 1134 10.26 -5.41 -21.36
C ILE A 1134 11.09 -6.61 -21.81
N TYR A 1135 11.88 -7.16 -20.89
CA TYR A 1135 12.68 -8.35 -21.12
C TYR A 1135 12.11 -9.49 -20.29
N THR A 1136 11.84 -10.64 -20.91
CA THR A 1136 11.47 -11.87 -20.20
C THR A 1136 12.60 -12.86 -20.38
N ASP A 1137 13.17 -13.32 -19.28
CA ASP A 1137 14.27 -14.27 -19.26
C ASP A 1137 13.99 -15.42 -18.32
N GLU A 1138 14.74 -16.50 -18.53
CA GLU A 1138 14.84 -17.57 -17.54
C GLU A 1138 15.58 -17.05 -16.28
N ALA A 1139 15.21 -17.57 -15.11
CA ALA A 1139 15.73 -17.13 -13.81
C ALA A 1139 17.27 -17.10 -13.74
N LYS A 1140 17.97 -18.07 -14.33
CA LYS A 1140 19.44 -18.11 -14.44
C LYS A 1140 19.99 -16.82 -15.02
N LYS A 1141 19.46 -16.38 -16.15
CA LYS A 1141 19.92 -15.15 -16.82
C LYS A 1141 19.61 -13.91 -15.98
N ALA A 1142 18.45 -13.87 -15.33
CA ALA A 1142 18.12 -12.77 -14.43
C ALA A 1142 19.08 -12.67 -13.23
N ILE A 1143 19.54 -13.82 -12.69
CA ILE A 1143 20.57 -13.90 -11.65
C ILE A 1143 21.90 -13.37 -12.21
N GLU A 1144 22.35 -13.86 -13.37
CA GLU A 1144 23.62 -13.45 -13.98
C GLU A 1144 23.69 -11.95 -14.26
N ILE A 1145 22.60 -11.35 -14.76
CA ILE A 1145 22.52 -9.91 -14.99
C ILE A 1145 22.76 -9.16 -13.66
N GLY A 1146 22.12 -9.58 -12.57
CA GLY A 1146 22.36 -8.99 -11.25
C GLY A 1146 23.80 -9.13 -10.79
N VAL A 1147 24.38 -10.33 -10.94
CA VAL A 1147 25.74 -10.65 -10.49
C VAL A 1147 26.75 -9.78 -11.24
N ARG A 1148 26.63 -9.72 -12.56
CA ARG A 1148 27.58 -9.03 -13.45
C ARG A 1148 27.45 -7.51 -13.40
N THR A 1149 26.22 -7.00 -13.29
CA THR A 1149 25.98 -5.55 -13.27
C THR A 1149 26.19 -4.93 -11.90
N ARG A 1150 26.14 -5.72 -10.81
CA ARG A 1150 26.23 -5.24 -9.43
C ARG A 1150 27.29 -5.98 -8.63
N LEU A 1151 27.01 -7.19 -8.14
CA LEU A 1151 27.84 -7.85 -7.12
C LEU A 1151 29.33 -7.92 -7.53
N LEU A 1152 29.64 -8.27 -8.78
CA LEU A 1152 31.00 -8.37 -9.29
C LEU A 1152 31.47 -7.12 -10.06
N ASN A 1153 30.64 -6.09 -10.15
CA ASN A 1153 30.99 -4.87 -10.88
C ASN A 1153 31.94 -4.01 -10.02
N PRO A 1154 33.17 -3.72 -10.49
CA PRO A 1154 34.14 -2.94 -9.72
C PRO A 1154 33.64 -1.54 -9.32
N GLU A 1155 32.84 -0.88 -10.15
CA GLU A 1155 32.28 0.43 -9.81
C GLU A 1155 31.24 0.34 -8.69
N TYR A 1156 30.40 -0.71 -8.70
CA TYR A 1156 29.41 -0.95 -7.65
C TYR A 1156 30.10 -1.25 -6.31
N ILE A 1157 31.08 -2.17 -6.32
CA ILE A 1157 31.86 -2.53 -5.14
C ILE A 1157 32.53 -1.28 -4.56
N LYS A 1158 33.19 -0.49 -5.40
CA LYS A 1158 33.84 0.75 -5.00
C LYS A 1158 32.87 1.77 -4.39
N ASP A 1159 31.68 1.94 -4.96
CA ASP A 1159 30.70 2.88 -4.42
C ASP A 1159 30.08 2.39 -3.11
N MET A 1160 29.86 1.07 -2.96
CA MET A 1160 29.40 0.48 -1.71
C MET A 1160 30.45 0.62 -0.60
N LEU A 1161 31.72 0.30 -0.87
CA LEU A 1161 32.80 0.37 0.13
C LEU A 1161 33.13 1.79 0.60
N LYS A 1162 32.58 2.85 -0.02
CA LYS A 1162 32.60 4.22 0.54
C LYS A 1162 31.77 4.34 1.81
N HIS A 1163 30.72 3.53 1.94
CA HIS A 1163 29.90 3.41 3.13
C HIS A 1163 30.44 2.26 3.97
N ARG A 1164 31.15 2.58 5.06
CA ARG A 1164 31.92 1.61 5.86
C ARG A 1164 31.08 0.39 6.26
N VAL A 1165 30.33 0.49 7.35
CA VAL A 1165 29.59 -0.63 7.94
C VAL A 1165 28.50 -1.15 6.98
N HIS A 1166 27.65 -0.25 6.49
CA HIS A 1166 26.46 -0.59 5.74
C HIS A 1166 26.75 -1.02 4.29
N GLY A 1167 27.79 -0.50 3.65
CA GLY A 1167 28.17 -0.93 2.30
C GLY A 1167 28.72 -2.35 2.27
N ALA A 1168 29.56 -2.70 3.25
CA ALA A 1168 30.05 -4.06 3.41
C ALA A 1168 28.92 -5.05 3.79
N GLN A 1169 27.97 -4.64 4.63
CA GLN A 1169 26.74 -5.40 4.91
C GLN A 1169 25.95 -5.71 3.63
N GLU A 1170 25.75 -4.70 2.79
CA GLU A 1170 24.98 -4.86 1.55
C GLU A 1170 25.66 -5.86 0.61
N ILE A 1171 27.00 -5.85 0.50
CA ILE A 1171 27.75 -6.86 -0.27
C ILE A 1171 27.52 -8.27 0.29
N ALA A 1172 27.72 -8.47 1.60
CA ALA A 1172 27.53 -9.77 2.25
C ALA A 1172 26.10 -10.31 2.09
N LYS A 1173 25.10 -9.44 2.19
CA LYS A 1173 23.68 -9.80 1.98
C LYS A 1173 23.42 -10.39 0.59
N ARG A 1174 24.11 -9.92 -0.46
CA ARG A 1174 23.94 -10.49 -1.82
C ARG A 1174 24.53 -11.90 -1.92
N ALA A 1175 25.64 -12.17 -1.23
CA ALA A 1175 26.20 -13.51 -1.16
C ALA A 1175 25.22 -14.48 -0.46
N GLU A 1176 24.56 -14.04 0.62
CA GLU A 1176 23.50 -14.82 1.27
C GLU A 1176 22.29 -15.05 0.35
N ASN A 1177 21.80 -14.02 -0.33
CA ASN A 1177 20.67 -14.14 -1.24
C ASN A 1177 20.92 -15.16 -2.37
N LEU A 1178 22.17 -15.29 -2.82
CA LEU A 1178 22.55 -16.30 -3.82
C LEU A 1178 22.45 -17.72 -3.28
N ILE A 1179 22.70 -17.97 -2.00
CA ILE A 1179 22.41 -19.27 -1.36
C ILE A 1179 20.90 -19.55 -1.39
N GLY A 1180 20.09 -18.56 -1.05
CA GLY A 1180 18.63 -18.67 -1.09
C GLY A 1180 18.12 -18.97 -2.51
N LEU A 1181 18.63 -18.27 -3.51
CA LEU A 1181 18.31 -18.51 -4.91
C LEU A 1181 18.80 -19.88 -5.39
N ALA A 1182 20.00 -20.30 -5.02
CA ALA A 1182 20.52 -21.64 -5.35
C ALA A 1182 19.59 -22.73 -4.82
N ALA A 1183 19.23 -22.65 -3.55
CA ALA A 1183 18.39 -23.64 -2.87
C ALA A 1183 16.93 -23.70 -3.36
N THR A 1184 16.43 -22.60 -3.93
CA THR A 1184 15.02 -22.51 -4.32
C THR A 1184 14.79 -22.64 -5.83
N THR A 1185 15.78 -22.30 -6.65
CA THR A 1185 15.67 -22.32 -8.12
C THR A 1185 16.57 -23.39 -8.74
N GLY A 1186 17.71 -23.71 -8.13
CA GLY A 1186 18.76 -24.51 -8.75
C GLY A 1186 19.31 -23.87 -10.04
N ARG A 1187 19.34 -22.53 -10.11
CA ARG A 1187 19.79 -21.73 -11.27
C ARG A 1187 20.98 -20.81 -10.99
N VAL A 1188 21.64 -21.00 -9.84
CA VAL A 1188 22.91 -20.33 -9.52
C VAL A 1188 24.04 -21.27 -9.90
N ASP A 1189 24.84 -20.89 -10.89
CA ASP A 1189 25.97 -21.70 -11.34
C ASP A 1189 27.18 -21.59 -10.41
N SER A 1190 27.96 -22.68 -10.29
CA SER A 1190 29.17 -22.76 -9.45
C SER A 1190 30.17 -21.60 -9.67
N TRP A 1191 30.33 -21.15 -10.92
CA TRP A 1191 31.28 -20.08 -11.27
C TRP A 1191 31.01 -18.76 -10.55
N ILE A 1192 29.76 -18.52 -10.15
CA ILE A 1192 29.38 -17.31 -9.42
C ILE A 1192 30.07 -17.31 -8.04
N PHE A 1193 30.16 -18.47 -7.38
CA PHE A 1193 30.84 -18.62 -6.10
C PHE A 1193 32.37 -18.52 -6.26
N ASP A 1194 32.94 -19.09 -7.34
CA ASP A 1194 34.35 -18.88 -7.70
C ASP A 1194 34.67 -17.39 -7.82
N ALA A 1195 33.81 -16.65 -8.54
CA ALA A 1195 34.01 -15.23 -8.78
C ALA A 1195 33.82 -14.38 -7.50
N ILE A 1196 32.90 -14.76 -6.61
CA ILE A 1196 32.74 -14.12 -5.29
C ILE A 1196 34.00 -14.32 -4.45
N LYS A 1197 34.51 -15.54 -4.37
CA LYS A 1197 35.74 -15.86 -3.64
C LYS A 1197 36.95 -15.11 -4.23
N HIS A 1198 37.10 -15.12 -5.55
CA HIS A 1198 38.17 -14.36 -6.22
C HIS A 1198 38.09 -12.85 -5.90
N THR A 1199 36.90 -12.27 -5.99
CA THR A 1199 36.71 -10.81 -5.86
C THR A 1199 36.78 -10.33 -4.41
N PHE A 1200 36.23 -11.09 -3.46
CA PHE A 1200 36.05 -10.63 -2.09
C PHE A 1200 36.97 -11.30 -1.07
N VAL A 1201 37.72 -12.33 -1.47
CA VAL A 1201 38.65 -13.05 -0.58
C VAL A 1201 40.07 -13.10 -1.16
N ASP A 1202 40.22 -13.38 -2.46
CA ASP A 1202 41.56 -13.49 -3.07
C ASP A 1202 42.18 -12.13 -3.44
N ASP A 1203 41.35 -11.14 -3.77
CA ASP A 1203 41.79 -9.75 -3.99
C ASP A 1203 42.06 -9.07 -2.65
N ASN A 1204 43.34 -8.94 -2.29
CA ASN A 1204 43.78 -8.35 -1.03
C ASN A 1204 43.29 -6.90 -0.84
N GLU A 1205 43.19 -6.10 -1.90
CA GLU A 1205 42.75 -4.69 -1.78
C GLU A 1205 41.28 -4.62 -1.34
N ILE A 1206 40.43 -5.42 -2.00
CA ILE A 1206 39.00 -5.47 -1.68
C ILE A 1206 38.79 -6.14 -0.31
N TYR A 1207 39.50 -7.23 -0.04
CA TYR A 1207 39.37 -7.98 1.22
C TYR A 1207 39.80 -7.16 2.43
N ASP A 1208 40.96 -6.49 2.37
CA ASP A 1208 41.42 -5.61 3.45
C ASP A 1208 40.43 -4.46 3.70
N LYS A 1209 39.88 -3.89 2.62
CA LYS A 1209 38.86 -2.84 2.74
C LYS A 1209 37.56 -3.35 3.34
N LEU A 1210 37.12 -4.56 2.98
CA LEU A 1210 35.96 -5.21 3.59
C LEU A 1210 36.18 -5.46 5.08
N ILE A 1211 37.36 -5.93 5.48
CA ILE A 1211 37.72 -6.14 6.90
C ILE A 1211 37.70 -4.82 7.67
N GLU A 1212 38.35 -3.78 7.12
CA GLU A 1212 38.42 -2.46 7.74
C GLU A 1212 37.03 -1.85 7.96
N ASN A 1213 36.15 -2.04 6.97
CA ASN A 1213 34.80 -1.49 6.97
C ASN A 1213 33.83 -2.29 7.85
N ASN A 1214 33.88 -3.62 7.76
CA ASN A 1214 33.07 -4.56 8.54
C ASN A 1214 33.64 -5.98 8.47
N ARG A 1215 34.58 -6.29 9.36
CA ARG A 1215 35.17 -7.65 9.50
C ARG A 1215 34.16 -8.78 9.69
N PHE A 1216 32.98 -8.50 10.25
CA PHE A 1216 31.95 -9.52 10.45
C PHE A 1216 31.22 -9.85 9.15
N ALA A 1217 30.97 -8.85 8.30
CA ALA A 1217 30.43 -9.07 6.96
C ALA A 1217 31.42 -9.84 6.06
N ALA A 1218 32.73 -9.57 6.18
CA ALA A 1218 33.76 -10.37 5.50
C ALA A 1218 33.72 -11.85 5.94
N ALA A 1219 33.61 -12.09 7.25
CA ALA A 1219 33.44 -13.44 7.79
C ALA A 1219 32.14 -14.11 7.31
N ASP A 1220 31.04 -13.36 7.22
CA ASP A 1220 29.76 -13.88 6.70
C ASP A 1220 29.91 -14.33 5.23
N ILE A 1221 30.61 -13.58 4.36
CA ILE A 1221 30.88 -14.00 2.98
C ILE A 1221 31.61 -15.35 2.95
N ILE A 1222 32.67 -15.51 3.75
CA ILE A 1222 33.42 -16.77 3.85
C ILE A 1222 32.53 -17.91 4.33
N MET A 1223 31.70 -17.67 5.36
CA MET A 1223 30.75 -18.68 5.86
C MET A 1223 29.72 -19.09 4.80
N ARG A 1224 29.22 -18.14 3.99
CA ARG A 1224 28.29 -18.45 2.89
C ARG A 1224 28.97 -19.25 1.77
N LEU A 1225 30.24 -19.03 1.49
CA LEU A 1225 31.02 -19.86 0.55
C LEU A 1225 31.17 -21.30 1.05
N PHE A 1226 31.54 -21.50 2.32
CA PHE A 1226 31.56 -22.84 2.93
C PHE A 1226 30.18 -23.51 2.90
N GLU A 1227 29.12 -22.74 3.14
CA GLU A 1227 27.76 -23.25 3.05
C GLU A 1227 27.38 -23.66 1.62
N ALA A 1228 27.80 -22.90 0.60
CA ALA A 1228 27.58 -23.25 -0.79
C ALA A 1228 28.23 -24.58 -1.16
N GLU A 1229 29.50 -24.79 -0.77
CA GLU A 1229 30.21 -26.04 -1.05
C GLU A 1229 29.57 -27.22 -0.31
N LYS A 1230 29.33 -27.08 1.00
CA LYS A 1230 28.72 -28.13 1.81
C LYS A 1230 27.35 -28.59 1.29
N ARG A 1231 26.61 -27.69 0.64
CA ARG A 1231 25.28 -27.97 0.05
C ARG A 1231 25.34 -28.40 -1.41
N GLY A 1232 26.52 -28.46 -2.03
CA GLY A 1232 26.72 -28.86 -3.42
C GLY A 1232 26.36 -27.79 -4.45
N TYR A 1233 26.33 -26.51 -4.04
CA TYR A 1233 26.10 -25.37 -4.93
C TYR A 1233 27.38 -24.81 -5.53
N TRP A 1234 28.51 -25.07 -4.87
CA TRP A 1234 29.84 -24.64 -5.30
C TRP A 1234 30.78 -25.85 -5.33
N ASP A 1235 31.42 -26.07 -6.47
CA ASP A 1235 32.44 -27.10 -6.68
C ASP A 1235 33.83 -26.51 -6.41
N ALA A 1236 34.19 -26.40 -5.12
CA ALA A 1236 35.46 -25.82 -4.68
C ALA A 1236 36.57 -26.87 -4.61
N SER A 1237 37.79 -26.50 -4.99
CA SER A 1237 38.96 -27.36 -4.78
C SER A 1237 39.41 -27.40 -3.32
N ASP A 1238 40.09 -28.47 -2.90
CA ASP A 1238 40.62 -28.61 -1.53
C ASP A 1238 41.51 -27.43 -1.11
N ASN A 1239 42.31 -26.90 -2.05
CA ASN A 1239 43.16 -25.73 -1.82
C ASN A 1239 42.36 -24.45 -1.58
N GLU A 1240 41.21 -24.30 -2.24
CA GLU A 1240 40.31 -23.16 -2.01
C GLU A 1240 39.64 -23.23 -0.64
N LEU A 1241 39.21 -24.43 -0.26
CA LEU A 1241 38.66 -24.67 1.08
C LEU A 1241 39.72 -24.47 2.17
N GLU A 1242 40.96 -24.88 1.94
CA GLU A 1242 42.07 -24.64 2.88
C GLU A 1242 42.36 -23.15 3.04
N LYS A 1243 42.31 -22.36 1.97
CA LYS A 1243 42.49 -20.90 2.04
C LYS A 1243 41.37 -20.18 2.80
N LEU A 1244 40.14 -20.69 2.73
CA LEU A 1244 38.99 -20.11 3.44
C LEU A 1244 39.00 -20.44 4.95
N ARG A 1245 39.67 -21.54 5.37
CA ARG A 1245 39.78 -21.97 6.77
C ARG A 1245 40.79 -21.12 7.52
#